data_AF-A0A660PZ39-F1
#
_entry.id   AF-A0A660PZ39-F1
#
_cell.length_a   1.000
_cell.length_b   1.000
_cell.length_c   1.000
_cell.angle_alpha   90.00
_cell.angle_beta   90.00
_cell.angle_gamma   90.00
#
_symmetry.space_group_name_H-M   'P 1'
#
loop_
_entity.id
_entity.type
_entity.pdbx_description
1 polymer ?
#
loop_
_entity_poly.entity_id
_entity_poly.type
_entity_poly.pdbx_seq_one_letter_code
_entity_poly.pdbx_strand_id
1 'polypeptide(L)'
;MGLSKVFKAFKKGGKAASGMKKGEVASNWPSGIRIGVYGHANSGKSVFFTVLNEFCKVSKKLQIAISDTLTSGQLLGHYRNIWGMGVTSDVGTMVDLRGEKKFPEATRGDKVLQFNAILDRDTKVPVVTLDYDGKAVSINEQSELKDKVTDFMSGCDGLLIFYDPKMLGAELQTQELVASFTNVLELLAPLNKRIPIPVALVVSKADILPGFSEDEQTRLINPEDESFLSNDFEVFMEKVLSSPQVASNQAWSGTVRDILTKLREFFKVVVGRTLDFQLFFISCTGSTPEKIGTDIGRSIYAPPDKITPVGVQEPLYWLLRSVLKYRGISRVRWLAKWATILSLAWITLFSIPYLYQFAFLHSQVISGEDAVLANHFEAGGSMSSLTKRQINRISDPYRSYQNKWVVNWLFRPFKQTADQLILNYRALEKVDIEKILDNYIIAFADMAGNPSSWPVRKLDDTVFIDDDNAQRYADLIADIDALGVAESDAELARRVERVKYYLDKFKMAIINTQDKTAIWNEVNDQILLIESREDIKLTASEQALHKALRTRQQQAEQVVVTRQTGSAIGDYLKTINDNADPKFRLETVPSRLQSDLPALQRDPANRESVAKINAYMDGVQKFKTRRKYVYRLASCPDGYHVHVMVRRGKGDTAWRVGKQLWPGVSVDTVNWRMGDQIVVAVDGPDDPETWGEKSAAKKELKGRLALFDLNKGIQIGDKTITFTFVDDLEEMLPRIK
;
A
#
# COMPACT_ATOMS: atom_id res chain seq x y z
N MET A 1 25.96 28.48 -12.70
CA MET A 1 25.14 28.19 -13.91
C MET A 1 23.76 27.75 -13.46
N GLY A 2 22.70 28.46 -13.84
CA GLY A 2 21.37 28.33 -13.23
C GLY A 2 20.59 27.08 -13.61
N LEU A 3 19.91 26.49 -12.61
CA LEU A 3 18.98 25.35 -12.67
C LEU A 3 17.91 25.43 -13.79
N SER A 4 17.64 26.63 -14.34
CA SER A 4 16.67 26.80 -15.44
C SER A 4 17.13 26.20 -16.77
N LYS A 5 18.45 26.03 -16.99
CA LYS A 5 18.97 25.37 -18.21
C LYS A 5 18.82 23.84 -18.15
N VAL A 6 18.91 23.23 -16.97
CA VAL A 6 18.71 21.78 -16.79
C VAL A 6 17.23 21.41 -17.00
N PHE A 7 16.29 22.24 -16.53
CA PHE A 7 14.86 22.00 -16.76
C PHE A 7 14.39 22.23 -18.21
N LYS A 8 15.11 23.02 -19.02
CA LYS A 8 14.82 23.18 -20.45
C LYS A 8 15.26 21.98 -21.30
N ALA A 9 16.24 21.20 -20.86
CA ALA A 9 16.66 19.98 -21.56
C ALA A 9 15.61 18.86 -21.47
N PHE A 10 14.86 18.78 -20.37
CA PHE A 10 13.84 17.74 -20.16
C PHE A 10 12.49 18.01 -20.85
N LYS A 11 12.27 19.20 -21.42
CA LYS A 11 11.01 19.56 -22.11
C LYS A 11 11.01 19.25 -23.62
N LYS A 12 12.12 18.76 -24.18
CA LYS A 12 12.30 18.56 -25.64
C LYS A 12 12.07 17.13 -26.15
N GLY A 13 11.63 16.19 -25.31
CA GLY A 13 11.36 14.80 -25.71
C GLY A 13 9.91 14.45 -26.05
N GLY A 14 8.95 15.38 -25.93
CA GLY A 14 7.50 15.09 -25.99
C GLY A 14 6.76 15.65 -27.21
N LYS A 15 7.44 16.02 -28.29
CA LYS A 15 6.81 16.56 -29.51
C LYS A 15 7.33 15.85 -30.76
N ALA A 16 6.90 14.61 -30.94
CA ALA A 16 6.99 13.90 -32.22
C ALA A 16 5.78 12.96 -32.38
N ALA A 17 4.58 13.54 -32.25
CA ALA A 17 3.30 12.89 -32.58
C ALA A 17 2.16 13.93 -32.75
N SER A 18 2.45 15.12 -33.27
CA SER A 18 1.43 16.16 -33.51
C SER A 18 1.26 16.48 -35.00
N GLY A 19 1.44 15.47 -35.85
CA GLY A 19 1.37 15.58 -37.30
C GLY A 19 0.10 14.99 -37.93
N MET A 20 -0.98 14.76 -37.16
CA MET A 20 -2.30 14.46 -37.74
C MET A 20 -3.23 15.63 -37.51
N LYS A 21 -3.89 16.04 -38.59
CA LYS A 21 -4.78 17.20 -38.70
C LYS A 21 -5.81 17.18 -37.56
N LYS A 22 -5.77 18.23 -36.72
CA LYS A 22 -6.87 18.59 -35.82
C LYS A 22 -8.05 19.05 -36.69
N GLY A 23 -9.03 18.18 -36.85
CA GLY A 23 -10.22 18.50 -37.63
C GLY A 23 -11.26 17.40 -37.63
N GLU A 24 -11.40 16.63 -36.55
CA GLU A 24 -12.59 15.80 -36.31
C GLU A 24 -12.68 15.50 -34.82
N VAL A 25 -13.90 15.56 -34.29
CA VAL A 25 -14.19 15.36 -32.87
C VAL A 25 -13.80 13.92 -32.51
N ALA A 26 -12.74 13.74 -31.72
CA ALA A 26 -12.36 12.42 -31.23
C ALA A 26 -13.58 11.78 -30.56
N SER A 27 -13.99 10.61 -31.06
CA SER A 27 -15.17 9.91 -30.57
C SER A 27 -14.96 9.58 -29.09
N ASN A 28 -15.86 10.04 -28.22
CA ASN A 28 -15.79 9.71 -26.79
C ASN A 28 -16.17 8.25 -26.58
N TRP A 29 -15.19 7.35 -26.66
CA TRP A 29 -15.36 5.92 -26.41
C TRP A 29 -15.67 5.64 -24.93
N PRO A 30 -16.53 4.66 -24.61
CA PRO A 30 -16.80 4.26 -23.23
C PRO A 30 -15.53 3.86 -22.47
N SER A 31 -15.55 4.02 -21.15
CA SER A 31 -14.42 3.67 -20.29
C SER A 31 -14.23 2.16 -20.19
N GLY A 32 -13.03 1.66 -20.49
CA GLY A 32 -12.68 0.24 -20.35
C GLY A 32 -11.40 -0.09 -21.10
N ILE A 33 -11.03 -1.37 -21.11
CA ILE A 33 -9.99 -1.89 -22.01
C ILE A 33 -10.58 -1.98 -23.40
N ARG A 34 -9.99 -1.28 -24.36
CA ARG A 34 -10.44 -1.29 -25.75
C ARG A 34 -9.83 -2.46 -26.48
N ILE A 35 -10.65 -3.43 -26.86
CA ILE A 35 -10.22 -4.59 -27.64
C ILE A 35 -10.67 -4.40 -29.09
N GLY A 36 -9.71 -4.20 -29.98
CA GLY A 36 -9.95 -4.13 -31.42
C GLY A 36 -10.23 -5.51 -31.97
N VAL A 37 -11.38 -5.72 -32.61
CA VAL A 37 -11.65 -6.93 -33.39
C VAL A 37 -11.73 -6.55 -34.86
N TYR A 38 -10.65 -6.83 -35.59
CA TYR A 38 -10.48 -6.44 -36.98
C TYR A 38 -10.74 -7.62 -37.92
N GLY A 39 -11.58 -7.45 -38.94
CA GLY A 39 -11.81 -8.52 -39.90
C GLY A 39 -12.84 -8.15 -40.95
N HIS A 40 -12.69 -8.75 -42.13
CA HIS A 40 -13.54 -8.47 -43.29
C HIS A 40 -14.95 -9.08 -43.16
N ALA A 41 -15.77 -8.88 -44.19
CA ALA A 41 -17.06 -9.54 -44.28
C ALA A 41 -16.88 -11.07 -44.20
N ASN A 42 -17.81 -11.76 -43.55
CA ASN A 42 -17.81 -13.20 -43.33
C ASN A 42 -16.68 -13.77 -42.45
N SER A 43 -15.83 -12.95 -41.83
CA SER A 43 -14.77 -13.43 -40.93
C SER A 43 -15.29 -13.96 -39.58
N GLY A 44 -16.59 -13.84 -39.28
CA GLY A 44 -17.22 -14.46 -38.12
C GLY A 44 -17.19 -13.64 -36.82
N LYS A 45 -16.89 -12.33 -36.86
CA LYS A 45 -16.79 -11.44 -35.67
C LYS A 45 -18.02 -11.50 -34.76
N SER A 46 -19.22 -11.26 -35.30
CA SER A 46 -20.46 -11.22 -34.51
C SER A 46 -20.85 -12.61 -33.99
N VAL A 47 -20.56 -13.67 -34.75
CA VAL A 47 -20.76 -15.07 -34.32
C VAL A 47 -19.82 -15.39 -33.16
N PHE A 48 -18.55 -15.00 -33.25
CA PHE A 48 -17.56 -15.18 -32.20
C PHE A 48 -18.03 -14.59 -30.88
N PHE A 49 -18.44 -13.32 -30.85
CA PHE A 49 -18.93 -12.68 -29.61
C PHE A 49 -20.20 -13.34 -29.05
N THR A 50 -21.10 -13.79 -29.92
CA THR A 50 -22.34 -14.45 -29.51
C THR A 50 -22.06 -15.80 -28.85
N VAL A 51 -21.24 -16.63 -29.50
CA VAL A 51 -20.85 -17.95 -29.00
C VAL A 51 -19.98 -17.82 -27.75
N LEU A 52 -19.04 -16.87 -27.75
CA LEU A 52 -18.19 -16.58 -26.61
C LEU A 52 -19.02 -16.19 -25.39
N ASN A 53 -20.00 -15.28 -25.54
CA ASN A 53 -20.90 -14.90 -24.46
C ASN A 53 -21.62 -16.11 -23.86
N GLU A 54 -22.20 -16.96 -24.70
CA GLU A 54 -22.93 -18.15 -24.23
C GLU A 54 -22.01 -19.14 -23.50
N PHE A 55 -20.87 -19.46 -24.12
CA PHE A 55 -19.95 -20.47 -23.62
C PHE A 55 -19.16 -20.00 -22.37
N CYS A 56 -19.03 -18.69 -22.19
CA CYS A 56 -18.36 -18.10 -21.02
C CYS A 56 -19.30 -17.83 -19.83
N LYS A 57 -20.62 -18.09 -19.90
CA LYS A 57 -21.53 -17.88 -18.75
C LYS A 57 -21.11 -18.67 -17.49
N VAL A 58 -20.58 -19.87 -17.68
CA VAL A 58 -20.23 -20.82 -16.60
C VAL A 58 -18.77 -21.24 -16.58
N SER A 59 -17.93 -20.67 -17.46
CA SER A 59 -16.51 -21.05 -17.55
C SER A 59 -15.73 -20.63 -16.29
N LYS A 60 -14.70 -21.41 -15.92
CA LYS A 60 -13.83 -21.09 -14.79
C LYS A 60 -12.70 -20.12 -15.17
N LYS A 61 -12.24 -20.16 -16.42
CA LYS A 61 -11.09 -19.37 -16.91
C LYS A 61 -11.48 -17.95 -17.30
N LEU A 62 -12.58 -17.82 -18.04
CA LEU A 62 -13.07 -16.55 -18.57
C LEU A 62 -14.60 -16.52 -18.47
N GLN A 63 -15.15 -15.61 -17.67
CA GLN A 63 -16.58 -15.33 -17.64
C GLN A 63 -16.89 -13.99 -18.27
N ILE A 64 -18.01 -13.89 -18.98
CA ILE A 64 -18.47 -12.64 -19.59
C ILE A 64 -19.78 -12.25 -18.93
N ALA A 65 -19.80 -11.03 -18.38
CA ALA A 65 -20.97 -10.43 -17.76
C ALA A 65 -21.34 -9.14 -18.51
N ILE A 66 -22.47 -9.17 -19.21
CA ILE A 66 -22.99 -8.03 -19.96
C ILE A 66 -23.95 -7.25 -19.07
N SER A 67 -23.62 -6.01 -18.75
CA SER A 67 -24.50 -5.09 -18.01
C SER A 67 -25.25 -4.12 -18.92
N ASP A 68 -24.81 -3.96 -20.17
CA ASP A 68 -25.42 -3.05 -21.14
C ASP A 68 -26.63 -3.71 -21.84
N THR A 69 -27.76 -3.00 -21.84
CA THR A 69 -29.02 -3.50 -22.40
C THR A 69 -28.98 -3.61 -23.92
N LEU A 70 -28.25 -2.71 -24.59
CA LEU A 70 -28.09 -2.72 -26.05
C LEU A 70 -27.24 -3.91 -26.50
N THR A 71 -26.08 -4.11 -25.87
CA THR A 71 -25.19 -5.26 -26.08
C THR A 71 -25.93 -6.58 -25.80
N SER A 72 -26.67 -6.66 -24.69
CA SER A 72 -27.44 -7.85 -24.31
C SER A 72 -28.53 -8.18 -25.32
N GLY A 73 -29.33 -7.18 -25.74
CA GLY A 73 -30.39 -7.37 -26.73
C GLY A 73 -29.87 -7.84 -28.08
N GLN A 74 -28.72 -7.30 -28.53
CA GLN A 74 -28.10 -7.73 -29.78
C GLN A 74 -27.61 -9.19 -29.71
N LEU A 75 -26.84 -9.54 -28.68
CA LEU A 75 -26.29 -10.89 -28.55
C LEU A 75 -27.40 -11.92 -28.33
N LEU A 76 -28.47 -11.56 -27.62
CA LEU A 76 -29.65 -12.41 -27.47
C LEU A 76 -30.37 -12.64 -28.82
N GLY A 77 -30.48 -11.61 -29.65
CA GLY A 77 -31.04 -11.74 -31.00
C GLY A 77 -30.20 -12.66 -31.89
N HIS A 78 -28.87 -12.54 -31.84
CA HIS A 78 -27.97 -13.45 -32.54
C HIS A 78 -28.05 -14.88 -32.01
N TYR A 79 -28.13 -15.06 -30.69
CA TYR A 79 -28.29 -16.36 -30.04
C TYR A 79 -29.57 -17.06 -30.50
N ARG A 80 -30.70 -16.35 -30.51
CA ARG A 80 -31.98 -16.87 -31.00
C ARG A 80 -31.90 -17.37 -32.44
N ASN A 81 -31.23 -16.63 -33.32
CA ASN A 81 -31.05 -17.03 -34.72
C ASN A 81 -30.16 -18.27 -34.87
N ILE A 82 -29.03 -18.33 -34.16
CA ILE A 82 -28.07 -19.42 -34.27
C ILE A 82 -28.66 -20.74 -33.73
N TRP A 83 -29.37 -20.68 -32.60
CA TRP A 83 -29.96 -21.85 -31.96
C TRP A 83 -31.39 -22.16 -32.42
N GLY A 84 -31.98 -21.33 -33.29
CA GLY A 84 -33.33 -21.55 -33.84
C GLY A 84 -34.43 -21.40 -32.79
N MET A 85 -34.37 -20.36 -31.97
CA MET A 85 -35.40 -20.04 -30.97
C MET A 85 -36.27 -18.88 -31.47
N GLY A 86 -37.52 -19.16 -31.81
CA GLY A 86 -38.52 -18.16 -32.21
C GLY A 86 -39.31 -17.61 -31.03
N VAL A 87 -39.85 -16.40 -31.17
CA VAL A 87 -40.76 -15.78 -30.19
C VAL A 87 -42.05 -15.40 -30.91
N THR A 88 -43.19 -15.94 -30.50
CA THR A 88 -44.50 -15.38 -30.86
C THR A 88 -44.93 -14.40 -29.78
N SER A 89 -45.15 -13.14 -30.14
CA SER A 89 -45.51 -12.06 -29.22
C SER A 89 -47.02 -11.93 -29.00
N ASP A 90 -47.75 -13.06 -28.93
CA ASP A 90 -49.18 -13.03 -28.65
C ASP A 90 -49.44 -13.75 -27.31
N VAL A 91 -49.68 -12.93 -26.29
CA VAL A 91 -50.17 -13.28 -24.94
C VAL A 91 -49.14 -13.80 -23.92
N GLY A 92 -48.54 -12.85 -23.18
CA GLY A 92 -48.21 -12.95 -21.74
C GLY A 92 -47.13 -13.92 -21.26
N THR A 93 -46.76 -14.93 -22.06
CA THR A 93 -45.76 -15.95 -21.71
C THR A 93 -44.92 -16.23 -22.95
N MET A 94 -43.62 -15.92 -22.91
CA MET A 94 -42.71 -16.30 -24.00
C MET A 94 -42.57 -17.82 -24.02
N VAL A 95 -43.19 -18.48 -24.99
CA VAL A 95 -42.96 -19.90 -25.27
C VAL A 95 -41.93 -19.98 -26.39
N ASP A 96 -40.78 -20.63 -26.14
CA ASP A 96 -39.75 -20.84 -27.15
C ASP A 96 -40.26 -21.85 -28.19
N LEU A 97 -40.64 -21.36 -29.37
CA LEU A 97 -40.95 -22.21 -30.53
C LEU A 97 -39.65 -22.49 -31.30
N ARG A 98 -39.52 -23.67 -31.92
CA ARG A 98 -38.40 -23.96 -32.83
C ARG A 98 -38.52 -23.08 -34.08
N GLY A 99 -37.67 -22.07 -34.19
CA GLY A 99 -37.49 -21.24 -35.38
C GLY A 99 -36.43 -21.79 -36.33
N GLU A 100 -36.30 -21.17 -37.51
CA GLU A 100 -35.27 -21.52 -38.49
C GLU A 100 -33.87 -21.15 -37.96
N LYS A 101 -32.93 -22.11 -38.00
CA LYS A 101 -31.53 -21.89 -37.61
C LYS A 101 -30.81 -21.14 -38.73
N LYS A 102 -30.30 -19.95 -38.43
CA LYS A 102 -29.52 -19.15 -39.37
C LYS A 102 -28.40 -18.38 -38.68
N PHE A 103 -27.28 -18.20 -39.37
CA PHE A 103 -26.25 -17.29 -38.89
C PHE A 103 -26.76 -15.84 -38.91
N PRO A 104 -26.24 -14.96 -38.03
CA PRO A 104 -26.57 -13.53 -38.05
C PRO A 104 -26.33 -12.91 -39.43
N GLU A 105 -27.22 -12.02 -39.85
CA GLU A 105 -26.99 -11.15 -41.00
C GLU A 105 -25.75 -10.27 -40.77
N ALA A 106 -25.17 -9.77 -41.85
CA ALA A 106 -24.05 -8.83 -41.77
C ALA A 106 -24.42 -7.62 -40.90
N THR A 107 -23.53 -7.23 -39.99
CA THR A 107 -23.74 -6.07 -39.11
C THR A 107 -24.01 -4.83 -39.96
N ARG A 108 -25.20 -4.24 -39.80
CA ARG A 108 -25.54 -2.97 -40.45
C ARG A 108 -25.09 -1.83 -39.54
N GLY A 109 -24.20 -0.97 -40.03
CA GLY A 109 -23.63 0.14 -39.26
C GLY A 109 -22.50 -0.30 -38.33
N ASP A 110 -22.35 0.41 -37.21
CA ASP A 110 -21.42 0.08 -36.14
C ASP A 110 -22.16 -0.04 -34.79
N LYS A 111 -21.68 -0.95 -33.94
CA LYS A 111 -22.25 -1.22 -32.63
C LYS A 111 -21.14 -1.40 -31.61
N VAL A 112 -21.19 -0.61 -30.56
CA VAL A 112 -20.25 -0.71 -29.45
C VAL A 112 -20.75 -1.76 -28.47
N LEU A 113 -19.97 -2.82 -28.28
CA LEU A 113 -20.27 -3.88 -27.31
C LEU A 113 -19.49 -3.60 -26.02
N GLN A 114 -20.20 -3.62 -24.89
CA GLN A 114 -19.63 -3.38 -23.57
C GLN A 114 -19.94 -4.54 -22.63
N PHE A 115 -18.90 -5.12 -22.03
CA PHE A 115 -19.05 -6.23 -21.10
C PHE A 115 -17.90 -6.27 -20.08
N ASN A 116 -18.13 -6.94 -18.95
CA ASN A 116 -17.10 -7.22 -17.97
C ASN A 116 -16.59 -8.64 -18.18
N ALA A 117 -15.30 -8.79 -18.44
CA ALA A 117 -14.61 -10.07 -18.44
C ALA A 117 -14.10 -10.38 -17.03
N ILE A 118 -14.43 -11.55 -16.48
CA ILE A 118 -13.92 -12.04 -15.21
C ILE A 118 -12.89 -13.13 -15.53
N LEU A 119 -11.61 -12.82 -15.33
CA LEU A 119 -10.50 -13.75 -15.53
C LEU A 119 -10.27 -14.51 -14.22
N ASP A 120 -10.05 -15.83 -14.32
CA ASP A 120 -9.64 -16.69 -13.19
C ASP A 120 -10.49 -16.55 -11.92
N ARG A 121 -11.76 -16.14 -12.07
CA ARG A 121 -12.78 -15.87 -11.03
C ARG A 121 -12.55 -14.65 -10.15
N ASP A 122 -11.41 -13.97 -10.24
CA ASP A 122 -11.06 -12.86 -9.34
C ASP A 122 -10.99 -11.50 -10.05
N THR A 123 -10.48 -11.48 -11.27
CA THR A 123 -10.05 -10.26 -11.93
C THR A 123 -11.14 -9.78 -12.89
N LYS A 124 -11.92 -8.79 -12.44
CA LYS A 124 -12.96 -8.15 -13.26
C LYS A 124 -12.35 -7.04 -14.12
N VAL A 125 -12.54 -7.14 -15.43
CA VAL A 125 -12.00 -6.23 -16.43
C VAL A 125 -13.14 -5.69 -17.28
N PRO A 126 -13.41 -4.36 -17.27
CA PRO A 126 -14.36 -3.77 -18.20
C PRO A 126 -13.74 -3.76 -19.61
N VAL A 127 -14.45 -4.30 -20.58
CA VAL A 127 -14.03 -4.44 -21.98
C VAL A 127 -15.00 -3.68 -22.88
N VAL A 128 -14.44 -2.96 -23.84
CA VAL A 128 -15.16 -2.24 -24.89
C VAL A 128 -14.63 -2.73 -26.23
N THR A 129 -15.52 -3.12 -27.13
CA THR A 129 -15.17 -3.54 -28.49
C THR A 129 -16.18 -3.00 -29.49
N LEU A 130 -15.80 -2.93 -30.77
CA LEU A 130 -16.59 -2.38 -31.84
C LEU A 130 -16.92 -3.50 -32.84
N ASP A 131 -18.20 -3.80 -33.00
CA ASP A 131 -18.70 -4.63 -34.10
C ASP A 131 -19.16 -3.71 -35.25
N TYR A 132 -18.65 -3.96 -36.46
CA TYR A 132 -18.88 -3.11 -37.63
C TYR A 132 -19.00 -3.96 -38.89
N ASP A 133 -19.60 -3.39 -39.94
CA ASP A 133 -19.67 -4.06 -41.24
C ASP A 133 -18.27 -4.33 -41.79
N GLY A 134 -17.96 -5.61 -42.03
CA GLY A 134 -16.65 -6.01 -42.56
C GLY A 134 -16.30 -5.44 -43.94
N LYS A 135 -17.25 -4.82 -44.63
CA LYS A 135 -17.01 -4.00 -45.82
C LYS A 135 -16.28 -2.68 -45.53
N ALA A 136 -16.47 -2.10 -44.35
CA ALA A 136 -15.88 -0.80 -43.99
C ALA A 136 -14.35 -0.80 -43.92
N VAL A 137 -13.74 -1.98 -43.84
CA VAL A 137 -12.29 -2.19 -43.78
C VAL A 137 -11.70 -2.71 -45.08
N SER A 138 -12.53 -2.91 -46.11
CA SER A 138 -12.09 -3.23 -47.46
C SER A 138 -11.30 -2.05 -48.03
N ILE A 139 -10.20 -2.34 -48.74
CA ILE A 139 -9.37 -1.31 -49.37
C ILE A 139 -10.12 -0.63 -50.52
N ASN A 140 -10.99 -1.39 -51.21
CA ASN A 140 -11.65 -0.96 -52.44
C ASN A 140 -12.96 -0.19 -52.21
N GLU A 141 -13.56 -0.27 -51.01
CA GLU A 141 -14.84 0.38 -50.70
C GLU A 141 -14.62 1.62 -49.81
N GLN A 142 -15.12 2.78 -50.25
CA GLN A 142 -15.19 3.97 -49.39
C GLN A 142 -16.43 3.84 -48.49
N SER A 143 -16.21 3.77 -47.18
CA SER A 143 -17.27 3.69 -46.18
C SER A 143 -17.14 4.84 -45.18
N GLU A 144 -18.24 5.50 -44.86
CA GLU A 144 -18.32 6.52 -43.81
C GLU A 144 -17.93 5.97 -42.42
N LEU A 145 -17.96 4.64 -42.24
CA LEU A 145 -17.56 3.97 -41.00
C LEU A 145 -16.05 3.78 -40.87
N LYS A 146 -15.29 3.95 -41.96
CA LYS A 146 -13.84 3.66 -41.99
C LYS A 146 -13.06 4.53 -41.01
N ASP A 147 -13.40 5.81 -40.90
CA ASP A 147 -12.72 6.75 -40.00
C ASP A 147 -13.01 6.42 -38.54
N LYS A 148 -14.25 6.04 -38.23
CA LYS A 148 -14.66 5.60 -36.89
C LYS A 148 -13.98 4.29 -36.47
N VAL A 149 -13.89 3.31 -37.38
CA VAL A 149 -13.14 2.06 -37.14
C VAL A 149 -11.65 2.37 -36.95
N THR A 150 -11.08 3.24 -37.77
CA THR A 150 -9.67 3.66 -37.67
C THR A 150 -9.36 4.34 -36.33
N ASP A 151 -10.22 5.27 -35.90
CA ASP A 151 -10.12 5.93 -34.60
C ASP A 151 -10.14 4.91 -33.45
N PHE A 152 -11.10 3.97 -33.48
CA PHE A 152 -11.19 2.90 -32.48
C PHE A 152 -9.93 2.02 -32.45
N MET A 153 -9.46 1.58 -33.62
CA MET A 153 -8.30 0.69 -33.73
C MET A 153 -7.00 1.40 -33.31
N SER A 154 -6.83 2.68 -33.62
CA SER A 154 -5.64 3.45 -33.23
C SER A 154 -5.47 3.59 -31.71
N GLY A 155 -6.59 3.58 -30.97
CA GLY A 155 -6.63 3.71 -29.52
C GLY A 155 -6.88 2.39 -28.79
N CYS A 156 -6.78 1.23 -29.46
CA CYS A 156 -7.04 -0.05 -28.81
C CYS A 156 -5.86 -0.49 -27.91
N ASP A 157 -6.17 -1.19 -26.83
CA ASP A 157 -5.18 -1.76 -25.90
C ASP A 157 -4.67 -3.13 -26.37
N GLY A 158 -5.40 -3.79 -27.27
CA GLY A 158 -5.07 -5.10 -27.85
C GLY A 158 -5.91 -5.37 -29.09
N LEU A 159 -5.37 -6.16 -30.03
CA LEU A 159 -5.96 -6.39 -31.35
C LEU A 159 -6.13 -7.87 -31.66
N LEU A 160 -7.34 -8.28 -32.05
CA LEU A 160 -7.64 -9.58 -32.66
C LEU A 160 -7.94 -9.37 -34.14
N ILE A 161 -7.20 -10.02 -35.02
CA ILE A 161 -7.40 -9.99 -36.47
C ILE A 161 -8.07 -11.30 -36.88
N PHE A 162 -9.26 -11.24 -37.45
CA PHE A 162 -10.04 -12.40 -37.86
C PHE A 162 -9.82 -12.71 -39.33
N TYR A 163 -9.40 -13.93 -39.61
CA TYR A 163 -9.16 -14.46 -40.95
C TYR A 163 -10.06 -15.67 -41.23
N ASP A 164 -10.71 -15.64 -42.41
CA ASP A 164 -11.52 -16.76 -42.89
C ASP A 164 -10.66 -17.68 -43.77
N PRO A 165 -10.42 -18.95 -43.36
CA PRO A 165 -9.61 -19.87 -44.15
C PRO A 165 -10.18 -20.19 -45.54
N LYS A 166 -11.49 -19.96 -45.80
CA LYS A 166 -12.04 -20.14 -47.16
C LYS A 166 -11.40 -19.22 -48.20
N MET A 167 -10.83 -18.09 -47.75
CA MET A 167 -10.15 -17.13 -48.61
C MET A 167 -8.82 -17.66 -49.16
N LEU A 168 -8.25 -18.72 -48.57
CA LEU A 168 -7.00 -19.33 -49.04
C LEU A 168 -7.06 -19.80 -50.50
N GLY A 169 -8.24 -20.07 -51.05
CA GLY A 169 -8.45 -20.44 -52.46
C GLY A 169 -8.55 -19.25 -53.43
N ALA A 170 -8.67 -18.02 -52.92
CA ALA A 170 -8.82 -16.80 -53.71
C ALA A 170 -7.63 -15.86 -53.44
N GLU A 171 -6.59 -15.97 -54.27
CA GLU A 171 -5.31 -15.28 -54.06
C GLU A 171 -5.46 -13.74 -54.02
N LEU A 172 -6.23 -13.17 -54.96
CA LEU A 172 -6.47 -11.71 -55.02
C LEU A 172 -7.12 -11.19 -53.72
N GLN A 173 -8.14 -11.90 -53.22
CA GLN A 173 -8.83 -11.53 -51.98
C GLN A 173 -7.92 -11.68 -50.76
N THR A 174 -7.04 -12.69 -50.77
CA THR A 174 -6.04 -12.88 -49.71
C THR A 174 -5.03 -11.74 -49.67
N GLN A 175 -4.57 -11.26 -50.82
CA GLN A 175 -3.65 -10.12 -50.90
C GLN A 175 -4.30 -8.83 -50.39
N GLU A 176 -5.56 -8.57 -50.76
CA GLU A 176 -6.32 -7.42 -50.25
C GLU A 176 -6.49 -7.47 -48.72
N LEU A 177 -6.80 -8.66 -48.18
CA LEU A 177 -6.89 -8.88 -46.73
C LEU A 177 -5.57 -8.60 -46.03
N VAL A 178 -4.47 -9.15 -46.53
CA VAL A 178 -3.13 -8.97 -45.96
C VAL A 178 -2.70 -7.50 -45.98
N ALA A 179 -2.97 -6.79 -47.07
CA ALA A 179 -2.72 -5.36 -47.16
C ALA A 179 -3.54 -4.58 -46.12
N SER A 180 -4.81 -4.94 -45.92
CA SER A 180 -5.67 -4.30 -44.93
C SER A 180 -5.17 -4.54 -43.49
N PHE A 181 -4.65 -5.74 -43.20
CA PHE A 181 -4.09 -6.08 -41.90
C PHE A 181 -2.78 -5.32 -41.65
N THR A 182 -1.97 -5.16 -42.68
CA THR A 182 -0.75 -4.36 -42.61
C THR A 182 -1.07 -2.90 -42.32
N ASN A 183 -2.06 -2.33 -43.00
CA ASN A 183 -2.49 -0.95 -42.79
C ASN A 183 -2.96 -0.68 -41.35
N VAL A 184 -3.73 -1.60 -40.73
CA VAL A 184 -4.16 -1.40 -39.34
C VAL A 184 -3.00 -1.50 -38.34
N LEU A 185 -1.97 -2.30 -38.63
CA LEU A 185 -0.77 -2.36 -37.80
C LEU A 185 0.12 -1.13 -37.95
N GLU A 186 0.18 -0.53 -39.14
CA GLU A 186 0.88 0.73 -39.37
C GLU A 186 0.24 1.92 -38.64
N LEU A 187 -1.11 1.91 -38.53
CA LEU A 187 -1.85 2.89 -37.73
C LEU A 187 -1.47 2.82 -36.24
N LEU A 188 -1.20 1.62 -35.72
CA LEU A 188 -0.76 1.43 -34.33
C LEU A 188 0.68 1.86 -34.10
N ALA A 189 1.58 1.52 -35.03
CA ALA A 189 2.98 1.90 -34.96
C ALA A 189 3.62 1.92 -36.36
N PRO A 190 4.45 2.95 -36.68
CA PRO A 190 5.26 2.97 -37.90
C PRO A 190 6.09 1.70 -38.06
N LEU A 191 6.31 1.23 -39.29
CA LEU A 191 7.00 -0.04 -39.61
C LEU A 191 8.37 -0.21 -38.93
N ASN A 192 9.09 0.88 -38.66
CA ASN A 192 10.39 0.87 -37.99
C ASN A 192 10.32 0.84 -36.45
N LYS A 193 9.12 0.84 -35.87
CA LYS A 193 8.89 0.81 -34.41
C LYS A 193 8.22 -0.49 -34.00
N ARG A 194 8.46 -0.88 -32.75
CA ARG A 194 7.76 -1.99 -32.10
C ARG A 194 6.28 -1.67 -31.93
N ILE A 195 5.44 -2.67 -32.08
CA ILE A 195 4.00 -2.55 -31.85
C ILE A 195 3.79 -2.54 -30.33
N PRO A 196 3.13 -1.51 -29.76
CA PRO A 196 3.06 -1.32 -28.31
C PRO A 196 1.94 -2.11 -27.64
N ILE A 197 1.16 -2.90 -28.40
CA ILE A 197 0.03 -3.67 -27.90
C ILE A 197 0.14 -5.13 -28.32
N PRO A 198 -0.46 -6.07 -27.56
CA PRO A 198 -0.58 -7.46 -27.99
C PRO A 198 -1.48 -7.59 -29.22
N VAL A 199 -1.07 -8.44 -30.15
CA VAL A 199 -1.79 -8.71 -31.41
C VAL A 199 -1.99 -10.20 -31.54
N ALA A 200 -3.19 -10.65 -31.93
CA ALA A 200 -3.39 -12.03 -32.34
C ALA A 200 -4.08 -12.12 -33.68
N LEU A 201 -3.68 -13.11 -34.47
CA LEU A 201 -4.40 -13.54 -35.65
C LEU A 201 -5.31 -14.71 -35.24
N VAL A 202 -6.57 -14.69 -35.66
CA VAL A 202 -7.61 -15.65 -35.29
C VAL A 202 -8.20 -16.22 -36.57
N VAL A 203 -7.90 -17.48 -36.85
CA VAL A 203 -8.48 -18.26 -37.93
C VAL A 203 -9.81 -18.83 -37.44
N SER A 204 -10.92 -18.21 -37.82
CA SER A 204 -12.19 -18.31 -37.08
C SER A 204 -13.10 -19.49 -37.46
N LYS A 205 -12.83 -20.13 -38.60
CA LYS A 205 -13.58 -21.28 -39.13
C LYS A 205 -12.66 -22.48 -39.30
N ALA A 206 -11.87 -22.78 -38.28
CA ALA A 206 -10.86 -23.82 -38.36
C ALA A 206 -11.45 -25.24 -38.53
N ASP A 207 -12.75 -25.44 -38.28
CA ASP A 207 -13.45 -26.71 -38.52
C ASP A 207 -13.42 -27.18 -39.98
N ILE A 208 -13.19 -26.28 -40.95
CA ILE A 208 -13.06 -26.67 -42.36
C ILE A 208 -11.64 -27.10 -42.73
N LEU A 209 -10.68 -26.89 -41.83
CA LEU A 209 -9.26 -27.09 -42.12
C LEU A 209 -8.86 -28.54 -41.87
N PRO A 210 -8.11 -29.16 -42.80
CA PRO A 210 -7.60 -30.51 -42.60
C PRO A 210 -6.72 -30.61 -41.35
N GLY A 211 -7.02 -31.59 -40.49
CA GLY A 211 -6.24 -31.91 -39.31
C GLY A 211 -6.57 -31.09 -38.05
N PHE A 212 -7.50 -30.13 -38.09
CA PHE A 212 -7.99 -29.42 -36.91
C PHE A 212 -9.19 -30.14 -36.29
N SER A 213 -9.06 -30.59 -35.05
CA SER A 213 -10.13 -31.31 -34.33
C SER A 213 -10.13 -31.09 -32.82
N GLU A 214 -9.04 -30.60 -32.23
CA GLU A 214 -8.85 -30.60 -30.78
C GLU A 214 -8.54 -29.20 -30.22
N ASP A 215 -8.89 -28.98 -28.95
CA ASP A 215 -8.60 -27.74 -28.23
C ASP A 215 -7.09 -27.46 -28.15
N GLU A 216 -6.24 -28.50 -28.13
CA GLU A 216 -4.78 -28.37 -28.08
C GLU A 216 -4.21 -27.65 -29.31
N GLN A 217 -4.91 -27.73 -30.44
CA GLN A 217 -4.52 -27.09 -31.70
C GLN A 217 -4.98 -25.62 -31.79
N THR A 218 -5.69 -25.13 -30.77
CA THR A 218 -6.24 -23.78 -30.74
C THR A 218 -5.15 -22.72 -30.71
N ARG A 219 -4.05 -22.97 -30.00
CA ARG A 219 -2.96 -22.01 -29.80
C ARG A 219 -1.71 -22.55 -30.51
N LEU A 220 -1.18 -21.77 -31.44
CA LEU A 220 -0.03 -22.24 -32.23
C LEU A 220 1.32 -22.07 -31.52
N ILE A 221 1.50 -21.00 -30.76
CA ILE A 221 2.79 -20.67 -30.12
C ILE A 221 2.66 -20.89 -28.61
N ASN A 222 3.37 -21.87 -28.07
CA ASN A 222 3.40 -22.11 -26.62
C ASN A 222 4.17 -21.00 -25.90
N PRO A 223 3.90 -20.78 -24.59
CA PRO A 223 4.66 -19.80 -23.80
C PRO A 223 6.18 -20.00 -23.83
N GLU A 224 6.64 -21.25 -23.93
CA GLU A 224 8.06 -21.61 -23.96
C GLU A 224 8.75 -21.21 -25.28
N ASP A 225 7.95 -21.11 -26.34
CA ASP A 225 8.37 -20.84 -27.72
C ASP A 225 8.26 -19.35 -28.11
N GLU A 226 7.83 -18.47 -27.19
CA GLU A 226 7.66 -17.03 -27.43
C GLU A 226 8.97 -16.34 -27.88
N SER A 227 10.13 -16.92 -27.53
CA SER A 227 11.43 -16.41 -27.99
C SER A 227 11.57 -16.39 -29.52
N PHE A 228 10.81 -17.24 -30.23
CA PHE A 228 10.91 -17.37 -31.68
C PHE A 228 10.37 -16.15 -32.41
N LEU A 229 9.45 -15.42 -31.78
CA LEU A 229 8.84 -14.18 -32.29
C LEU A 229 9.84 -13.02 -32.42
N SER A 230 11.03 -13.15 -31.84
CA SER A 230 12.10 -12.16 -31.97
C SER A 230 12.97 -12.35 -33.23
N ASN A 231 12.84 -13.46 -33.94
CA ASN A 231 13.64 -13.80 -35.12
C ASN A 231 12.93 -13.39 -36.42
N ASP A 232 13.59 -13.58 -37.57
CA ASP A 232 12.99 -13.39 -38.88
C ASP A 232 11.87 -14.41 -39.17
N PHE A 233 10.98 -14.06 -40.10
CA PHE A 233 9.83 -14.89 -40.48
C PHE A 233 10.20 -16.33 -40.85
N GLU A 234 11.30 -16.54 -41.58
CA GLU A 234 11.71 -17.89 -42.02
C GLU A 234 12.07 -18.78 -40.81
N VAL A 235 12.80 -18.23 -39.84
CA VAL A 235 13.16 -18.92 -38.60
C VAL A 235 11.92 -19.18 -37.74
N PHE A 236 11.00 -18.21 -37.69
CA PHE A 236 9.71 -18.39 -37.02
C PHE A 236 8.90 -19.54 -37.65
N MET A 237 8.77 -19.55 -38.97
CA MET A 237 8.03 -20.58 -39.71
C MET A 237 8.63 -21.97 -39.51
N GLU A 238 9.96 -22.10 -39.65
CA GLU A 238 10.66 -23.36 -39.43
C GLU A 238 10.42 -23.90 -38.01
N LYS A 239 10.58 -23.06 -36.99
CA LYS A 239 10.41 -23.47 -35.59
C LYS A 239 8.98 -23.87 -35.27
N VAL A 240 7.99 -23.11 -35.75
CA VAL A 240 6.57 -23.44 -35.59
C VAL A 240 6.24 -24.78 -36.23
N LEU A 241 6.70 -25.02 -37.45
CA LEU A 241 6.45 -26.29 -38.16
C LEU A 241 7.19 -27.47 -37.53
N SER A 242 8.33 -27.22 -36.88
CA SER A 242 9.10 -28.25 -36.15
C SER A 242 8.56 -28.56 -34.75
N SER A 243 7.61 -27.76 -34.25
CA SER A 243 7.02 -27.97 -32.92
C SER A 243 6.28 -29.32 -32.86
N PRO A 244 6.35 -30.07 -31.74
CA PRO A 244 5.70 -31.37 -31.62
C PRO A 244 4.18 -31.34 -31.89
N GLN A 245 3.51 -30.25 -31.50
CA GLN A 245 2.07 -30.06 -31.69
C GLN A 245 1.67 -29.95 -33.18
N VAL A 246 2.55 -29.40 -34.02
CA VAL A 246 2.28 -29.23 -35.45
C VAL A 246 2.85 -30.41 -36.25
N ALA A 247 4.07 -30.85 -35.92
CA ALA A 247 4.77 -31.89 -36.66
C ALA A 247 4.15 -33.30 -36.50
N SER A 248 3.47 -33.56 -35.39
CA SER A 248 2.85 -34.87 -35.10
C SER A 248 1.69 -35.25 -36.04
N ASN A 249 1.07 -34.27 -36.70
CA ASN A 249 -0.04 -34.51 -37.64
C ASN A 249 0.30 -33.89 -39.00
N GLN A 250 0.53 -34.74 -40.01
CA GLN A 250 0.94 -34.31 -41.35
C GLN A 250 -0.10 -33.41 -42.04
N ALA A 251 -1.40 -33.70 -41.87
CA ALA A 251 -2.46 -32.88 -42.45
C ALA A 251 -2.52 -31.50 -41.79
N TRP A 252 -2.38 -31.46 -40.46
CA TRP A 252 -2.34 -30.22 -39.68
C TRP A 252 -1.10 -29.37 -40.01
N SER A 253 0.07 -29.99 -40.09
CA SER A 253 1.33 -29.35 -40.51
C SER A 253 1.21 -28.72 -41.89
N GLY A 254 0.58 -29.43 -42.84
CA GLY A 254 0.30 -28.93 -44.19
C GLY A 254 -0.59 -27.69 -44.17
N THR A 255 -1.68 -27.72 -43.41
CA THR A 255 -2.60 -26.59 -43.21
C THR A 255 -1.88 -25.37 -42.62
N VAL A 256 -1.13 -25.56 -41.53
CA VAL A 256 -0.40 -24.48 -40.87
C VAL A 256 0.61 -23.86 -41.83
N ARG A 257 1.35 -24.69 -42.58
CA ARG A 257 2.31 -24.22 -43.60
C ARG A 257 1.64 -23.37 -44.68
N ASP A 258 0.49 -23.81 -45.21
CA ASP A 258 -0.23 -23.06 -46.27
C ASP A 258 -0.64 -21.67 -45.76
N ILE A 259 -1.19 -21.59 -44.54
CA ILE A 259 -1.60 -20.33 -43.92
C ILE A 259 -0.41 -19.41 -43.67
N LEU A 260 0.68 -19.93 -43.09
CA LEU A 260 1.90 -19.15 -42.85
C LEU A 260 2.49 -18.60 -44.16
N THR A 261 2.48 -19.41 -45.22
CA THR A 261 3.02 -19.03 -46.53
C THR A 261 2.17 -17.96 -47.21
N LYS A 262 0.84 -18.14 -47.22
CA LYS A 262 -0.10 -17.19 -47.86
C LYS A 262 -0.21 -15.87 -47.12
N LEU A 263 0.01 -15.87 -45.80
CA LEU A 263 0.02 -14.65 -44.99
C LEU A 263 1.44 -14.15 -44.68
N ARG A 264 2.46 -14.58 -45.45
CA ARG A 264 3.87 -14.25 -45.24
C ARG A 264 4.12 -12.76 -45.07
N GLU A 265 3.54 -11.92 -45.92
CA GLU A 265 3.75 -10.46 -45.86
C GLU A 265 3.16 -9.85 -44.57
N PHE A 266 2.04 -10.37 -44.07
CA PHE A 266 1.51 -9.98 -42.77
C PHE A 266 2.46 -10.40 -41.63
N PHE A 267 2.92 -11.65 -41.63
CA PHE A 267 3.80 -12.14 -40.56
C PHE A 267 5.13 -11.40 -40.53
N LYS A 268 5.73 -11.04 -41.67
CA LYS A 268 6.95 -10.20 -41.72
C LYS A 268 6.77 -8.84 -41.03
N VAL A 269 5.55 -8.30 -41.01
CA VAL A 269 5.23 -7.00 -40.38
C VAL A 269 5.04 -7.14 -38.87
N VAL A 270 4.68 -8.32 -38.37
CA VAL A 270 4.36 -8.54 -36.95
C VAL A 270 5.51 -9.21 -36.19
N VAL A 271 6.05 -10.29 -36.77
CA VAL A 271 7.18 -11.04 -36.23
C VAL A 271 8.41 -10.11 -36.20
N GLY A 272 9.15 -10.13 -35.10
CA GLY A 272 10.26 -9.21 -34.82
C GLY A 272 9.84 -7.83 -34.31
N ARG A 273 8.57 -7.41 -34.52
CA ARG A 273 8.06 -6.10 -34.07
C ARG A 273 7.26 -6.17 -32.77
N THR A 274 6.77 -7.34 -32.37
CA THR A 274 6.19 -7.58 -31.05
C THR A 274 6.55 -8.97 -30.55
N LEU A 275 6.75 -9.10 -29.23
CA LEU A 275 6.92 -10.39 -28.55
C LEU A 275 5.57 -10.95 -28.07
N ASP A 276 4.54 -10.10 -28.01
CA ASP A 276 3.20 -10.48 -27.58
C ASP A 276 2.33 -10.70 -28.84
N PHE A 277 2.73 -11.69 -29.66
CA PHE A 277 1.96 -12.13 -30.83
C PHE A 277 1.48 -13.58 -30.65
N GLN A 278 0.28 -13.88 -31.13
CA GLN A 278 -0.26 -15.24 -31.11
C GLN A 278 -1.07 -15.56 -32.37
N LEU A 279 -1.05 -16.81 -32.81
CA LEU A 279 -1.97 -17.33 -33.82
C LEU A 279 -2.93 -18.32 -33.18
N PHE A 280 -4.23 -18.06 -33.34
CA PHE A 280 -5.28 -18.92 -32.86
C PHE A 280 -6.06 -19.56 -33.99
N PHE A 281 -6.43 -20.82 -33.80
CA PHE A 281 -7.38 -21.54 -34.63
C PHE A 281 -8.60 -21.85 -33.78
N ILE A 282 -9.76 -21.35 -34.19
CA ILE A 282 -10.99 -21.56 -33.43
C ILE A 282 -12.09 -22.05 -34.36
N SER A 283 -13.03 -22.78 -33.79
CA SER A 283 -14.31 -23.04 -34.45
C SER A 283 -15.44 -22.62 -33.52
N CYS A 284 -16.27 -21.70 -33.99
CA CYS A 284 -17.45 -21.26 -33.25
C CYS A 284 -18.58 -22.30 -33.27
N THR A 285 -18.58 -23.22 -34.25
CA THR A 285 -19.63 -24.24 -34.42
C THR A 285 -19.16 -25.63 -33.97
N GLY A 286 -17.86 -25.93 -34.06
CA GLY A 286 -17.27 -27.23 -33.72
C GLY A 286 -17.43 -28.30 -34.79
N SER A 287 -18.38 -28.12 -35.70
CA SER A 287 -18.62 -28.99 -36.85
C SER A 287 -18.90 -28.13 -38.09
N THR A 288 -18.67 -28.71 -39.26
CA THR A 288 -18.82 -28.04 -40.55
C THR A 288 -20.29 -27.67 -40.79
N PRO A 289 -20.61 -26.39 -41.05
CA PRO A 289 -21.98 -25.94 -41.33
C PRO A 289 -22.58 -26.58 -42.58
N GLU A 290 -23.87 -26.92 -42.55
CA GLU A 290 -24.59 -27.46 -43.71
C GLU A 290 -24.92 -26.35 -44.71
N LYS A 291 -24.71 -26.58 -46.01
CA LYS A 291 -25.00 -25.59 -47.05
C LYS A 291 -26.48 -25.70 -47.47
N ILE A 292 -27.29 -24.70 -47.10
CA ILE A 292 -28.74 -24.65 -47.41
C ILE A 292 -29.00 -24.03 -48.80
N GLY A 293 -28.15 -23.13 -49.27
CA GLY A 293 -28.36 -22.48 -50.56
C GLY A 293 -27.25 -21.54 -51.02
N THR A 294 -27.52 -20.79 -52.08
CA THR A 294 -26.65 -19.73 -52.63
C THR A 294 -27.50 -18.52 -52.98
N ASP A 295 -27.16 -17.35 -52.47
CA ASP A 295 -27.79 -16.07 -52.82
C ASP A 295 -26.70 -15.08 -53.24
N ILE A 296 -26.89 -14.43 -54.40
CA ILE A 296 -25.98 -13.50 -55.11
C ILE A 296 -24.51 -13.53 -54.59
N GLY A 297 -23.75 -14.54 -55.02
CA GLY A 297 -22.31 -14.66 -54.71
C GLY A 297 -21.96 -15.10 -53.28
N ARG A 298 -22.93 -15.49 -52.44
CA ARG A 298 -22.73 -15.97 -51.07
C ARG A 298 -23.38 -17.35 -50.88
N SER A 299 -22.65 -18.28 -50.27
CA SER A 299 -23.23 -19.56 -49.83
C SER A 299 -23.94 -19.34 -48.49
N ILE A 300 -25.22 -19.71 -48.41
CA ILE A 300 -26.03 -19.68 -47.20
C ILE A 300 -25.80 -21.00 -46.46
N TYR A 301 -25.40 -20.90 -45.20
CA TYR A 301 -25.12 -22.05 -44.34
C TYR A 301 -26.06 -22.07 -43.14
N ALA A 302 -26.52 -23.26 -42.76
CA ALA A 302 -27.16 -23.52 -41.48
C ALA A 302 -26.10 -23.73 -40.39
N PRO A 303 -26.32 -23.20 -39.18
CA PRO A 303 -25.67 -23.73 -37.99
C PRO A 303 -25.94 -25.24 -37.83
N PRO A 304 -24.95 -26.04 -37.40
CA PRO A 304 -25.14 -27.47 -37.17
C PRO A 304 -26.12 -27.74 -36.02
N ASP A 305 -26.63 -28.97 -35.93
CA ASP A 305 -27.64 -29.31 -34.94
C ASP A 305 -27.16 -29.22 -33.50
N LYS A 306 -25.88 -29.52 -33.28
CA LYS A 306 -25.19 -29.39 -32.00
C LYS A 306 -23.97 -28.50 -32.18
N ILE A 307 -23.95 -27.38 -31.47
CA ILE A 307 -22.84 -26.43 -31.46
C ILE A 307 -21.89 -26.81 -30.32
N THR A 308 -20.66 -27.19 -30.67
CA THR A 308 -19.60 -27.58 -29.73
C THR A 308 -18.34 -26.77 -30.01
N PRO A 309 -18.32 -25.48 -29.60
CA PRO A 309 -17.23 -24.58 -29.96
C PRO A 309 -15.89 -25.10 -29.45
N VAL A 310 -14.86 -24.97 -30.28
CA VAL A 310 -13.48 -25.40 -30.00
C VAL A 310 -12.61 -24.14 -29.91
N GLY A 311 -11.90 -23.97 -28.80
CA GLY A 311 -10.91 -22.89 -28.63
C GLY A 311 -11.43 -21.46 -28.49
N VAL A 312 -12.75 -21.21 -28.55
CA VAL A 312 -13.33 -19.85 -28.66
C VAL A 312 -12.95 -18.91 -27.51
N GLN A 313 -12.69 -19.44 -26.30
CA GLN A 313 -12.32 -18.62 -25.13
C GLN A 313 -10.87 -18.11 -25.17
N GLU A 314 -9.96 -18.88 -25.77
CA GLU A 314 -8.52 -18.67 -25.65
C GLU A 314 -8.03 -17.34 -26.25
N PRO A 315 -8.50 -16.87 -27.44
CA PRO A 315 -8.05 -15.60 -28.00
C PRO A 315 -8.32 -14.40 -27.10
N LEU A 316 -9.53 -14.28 -26.55
CA LEU A 316 -9.87 -13.14 -25.69
C LEU A 316 -9.18 -13.26 -24.33
N TYR A 317 -9.11 -14.46 -23.76
CA TYR A 317 -8.44 -14.71 -22.49
C TYR A 317 -6.95 -14.35 -22.54
N TRP A 318 -6.23 -14.85 -23.56
CA TRP A 318 -4.82 -14.54 -23.78
C TRP A 318 -4.59 -13.04 -24.00
N LEU A 319 -5.45 -12.39 -24.80
CA LEU A 319 -5.30 -10.98 -25.10
C LEU A 319 -5.47 -10.13 -23.83
N LEU A 320 -6.53 -10.38 -23.05
CA LEU A 320 -6.78 -9.63 -21.81
C LEU A 320 -5.65 -9.82 -20.79
N ARG A 321 -5.16 -11.05 -20.61
CA ARG A 321 -3.99 -11.30 -19.74
C ARG A 321 -2.75 -10.57 -20.23
N SER A 322 -2.50 -10.54 -21.53
CA SER A 322 -1.35 -9.85 -22.13
C SER A 322 -1.46 -8.34 -21.94
N VAL A 323 -2.65 -7.75 -22.12
CA VAL A 323 -2.90 -6.32 -21.84
C VAL A 323 -2.67 -5.99 -20.37
N LEU A 324 -3.16 -6.82 -19.45
CA LEU A 324 -2.95 -6.61 -18.01
C LEU A 324 -1.46 -6.71 -17.63
N LYS A 325 -0.73 -7.68 -18.19
CA LYS A 325 0.73 -7.81 -18.03
C LYS A 325 1.45 -6.56 -18.52
N TYR A 326 1.08 -6.05 -19.71
CA TYR A 326 1.68 -4.84 -20.27
C TYR A 326 1.42 -3.60 -19.41
N ARG A 327 0.19 -3.45 -18.91
CA ARG A 327 -0.17 -2.37 -17.96
C ARG A 327 0.61 -2.47 -16.66
N GLY A 328 0.80 -3.67 -16.11
CA GLY A 328 1.65 -3.92 -14.94
C GLY A 328 3.09 -3.46 -15.16
N ILE A 329 3.71 -3.87 -16.26
CA ILE A 329 5.09 -3.49 -16.62
C ILE A 329 5.22 -1.98 -16.81
N SER A 330 4.23 -1.34 -17.43
CA SER A 330 4.25 0.12 -17.63
C SER A 330 4.30 0.90 -16.30
N ARG A 331 3.57 0.44 -15.28
CA ARG A 331 3.60 1.03 -13.93
C ARG A 331 4.96 0.85 -13.26
N VAL A 332 5.58 -0.33 -13.40
CA VAL A 332 6.93 -0.59 -12.87
C VAL A 332 7.96 0.34 -13.52
N ARG A 333 7.92 0.52 -14.86
CA ARG A 333 8.81 1.45 -15.55
C ARG A 333 8.62 2.90 -15.09
N TRP A 334 7.38 3.30 -14.79
CA TRP A 334 7.09 4.62 -14.25
C TRP A 334 7.67 4.79 -12.83
N LEU A 335 7.49 3.80 -11.96
CA LEU A 335 8.09 3.79 -10.61
C LEU A 335 9.62 3.83 -10.67
N ALA A 336 10.24 3.04 -11.56
CA ALA A 336 11.68 3.03 -11.75
C ALA A 336 12.21 4.42 -12.14
N LYS A 337 11.52 5.12 -13.06
CA LYS A 337 11.87 6.51 -13.42
C LYS A 337 11.82 7.45 -12.23
N TRP A 338 10.79 7.36 -11.38
CA TRP A 338 10.69 8.17 -10.18
C TRP A 338 11.76 7.83 -9.15
N ALA A 339 12.06 6.55 -8.96
CA ALA A 339 13.16 6.11 -8.10
C ALA A 339 14.49 6.71 -8.58
N THR A 340 14.80 6.66 -9.87
CA THR A 340 16.01 7.27 -10.42
C THR A 340 16.08 8.78 -10.17
N ILE A 341 14.97 9.50 -10.38
CA ILE A 341 14.89 10.95 -10.15
C ILE A 341 15.09 11.27 -8.67
N LEU A 342 14.45 10.52 -7.77
CA LEU A 342 14.59 10.69 -6.33
C LEU A 342 16.00 10.38 -5.86
N SER A 343 16.64 9.32 -6.39
CA SER A 343 18.04 9.01 -6.09
C SER A 343 18.98 10.12 -6.55
N LEU A 344 18.79 10.68 -7.74
CA LEU A 344 19.59 11.82 -8.21
C LEU A 344 19.38 13.07 -7.34
N ALA A 345 18.14 13.36 -6.96
CA ALA A 345 17.82 14.47 -6.05
C ALA A 345 18.48 14.27 -4.68
N TRP A 346 18.43 13.04 -4.15
CA TRP A 346 19.06 12.67 -2.88
C TRP A 346 20.58 12.84 -2.93
N ILE A 347 21.25 12.25 -3.94
CA ILE A 347 22.69 12.40 -4.13
C ILE A 347 23.08 13.88 -4.19
N THR A 348 22.33 14.69 -4.94
CA THR A 348 22.60 16.11 -5.08
C THR A 348 22.42 16.85 -3.74
N LEU A 349 21.32 16.60 -3.03
CA LEU A 349 21.02 17.22 -1.75
C LEU A 349 22.09 16.89 -0.70
N PHE A 350 22.57 15.65 -0.64
CA PHE A 350 23.59 15.23 0.30
C PHE A 350 25.01 15.65 -0.11
N SER A 351 25.29 15.85 -1.40
CA SER A 351 26.62 16.28 -1.85
C SER A 351 26.88 17.78 -1.63
N ILE A 352 25.83 18.62 -1.67
CA ILE A 352 25.96 20.07 -1.52
C ILE A 352 26.61 20.50 -0.19
N PRO A 353 26.19 19.98 0.98
CA PRO A 353 26.82 20.31 2.26
C PRO A 353 28.31 19.95 2.32
N TYR A 354 28.69 18.82 1.72
CA TYR A 354 30.10 18.38 1.65
C TYR A 354 30.93 19.32 0.79
N LEU A 355 30.43 19.68 -0.40
CA LEU A 355 31.09 20.66 -1.26
C LEU A 355 31.25 22.02 -0.56
N TYR A 356 30.20 22.51 0.10
CA TYR A 356 30.25 23.77 0.82
C TYR A 356 31.26 23.74 1.99
N GLN A 357 31.29 22.63 2.72
CA GLN A 357 32.21 22.43 3.83
C GLN A 357 33.67 22.46 3.38
N PHE A 358 34.03 21.64 2.41
CA PHE A 358 35.43 21.45 2.01
C PHE A 358 35.95 22.58 1.12
N ALA A 359 35.13 23.08 0.18
CA ALA A 359 35.59 24.11 -0.75
C ALA A 359 35.62 25.52 -0.13
N PHE A 360 34.78 25.80 0.88
CA PHE A 360 34.64 27.16 1.42
C PHE A 360 34.93 27.23 2.92
N LEU A 361 34.15 26.54 3.75
CA LEU A 361 34.23 26.74 5.21
C LEU A 361 35.59 26.34 5.78
N HIS A 362 36.08 25.14 5.46
CA HIS A 362 37.33 24.64 6.01
C HIS A 362 38.55 25.37 5.42
N SER A 363 38.56 25.59 4.11
CA SER A 363 39.65 26.27 3.41
C SER A 363 39.88 27.70 3.92
N GLN A 364 38.81 28.45 4.21
CA GLN A 364 38.94 29.81 4.73
C GLN A 364 39.67 29.87 6.07
N VAL A 365 39.36 28.94 6.98
CA VAL A 365 39.93 28.95 8.34
C VAL A 365 41.41 28.60 8.30
N ILE A 366 41.79 27.55 7.56
CA ILE A 366 43.18 27.14 7.40
C ILE A 366 44.00 28.26 6.75
N SER A 367 43.50 28.87 5.68
CA SER A 367 44.21 29.96 5.00
C SER A 367 44.45 31.17 5.91
N GLY A 368 43.54 31.43 6.85
CA GLY A 368 43.69 32.52 7.83
C GLY A 368 44.74 32.21 8.89
N GLU A 369 44.78 30.97 9.38
CA GLU A 369 45.81 30.51 10.31
C GLU A 369 47.20 30.56 9.67
N ASP A 370 47.36 29.95 8.50
CA ASP A 370 48.63 29.90 7.75
C ASP A 370 49.18 31.30 7.51
N ALA A 371 48.33 32.26 7.14
CA ALA A 371 48.74 33.64 6.92
C ALA A 371 49.23 34.32 8.20
N VAL A 372 48.60 34.08 9.35
CA VAL A 372 49.04 34.67 10.63
C VAL A 372 50.36 34.06 11.09
N LEU A 373 50.49 32.73 10.99
CA LEU A 373 51.69 32.01 11.38
C LEU A 373 52.88 32.36 10.48
N ALA A 374 52.70 32.38 9.17
CA ALA A 374 53.76 32.73 8.21
C ALA A 374 54.34 34.13 8.52
N ASN A 375 53.49 35.14 8.66
CA ASN A 375 53.91 36.50 9.01
C ASN A 375 54.66 36.57 10.36
N HIS A 376 54.25 35.75 11.35
CA HIS A 376 54.89 35.73 12.66
C HIS A 376 56.26 35.05 12.64
N PHE A 377 56.39 33.95 11.90
CA PHE A 377 57.65 33.23 11.74
C PHE A 377 58.65 34.00 10.88
N GLU A 378 58.20 34.69 9.82
CA GLU A 378 59.05 35.59 9.02
C GLU A 378 59.64 36.74 9.85
N ALA A 379 58.90 37.20 10.88
CA ALA A 379 59.38 38.18 11.84
C ALA A 379 60.29 37.60 12.94
N GLY A 380 60.63 36.30 12.89
CA GLY A 380 61.51 35.63 13.84
C GLY A 380 60.83 35.19 15.15
N GLY A 381 59.50 35.24 15.24
CA GLY A 381 58.75 34.79 16.41
C GLY A 381 58.68 33.27 16.54
N SER A 382 58.48 32.75 17.75
CA SER A 382 58.13 31.35 18.03
C SER A 382 56.64 31.22 18.39
N MET A 383 56.08 30.00 18.39
CA MET A 383 54.68 29.76 18.81
C MET A 383 54.37 30.29 20.22
N SER A 384 55.30 30.15 21.17
CA SER A 384 55.14 30.63 22.55
C SER A 384 55.21 32.16 22.68
N SER A 385 55.63 32.88 21.63
CA SER A 385 55.71 34.34 21.59
C SER A 385 54.54 34.99 20.84
N LEU A 386 53.52 34.22 20.45
CA LEU A 386 52.34 34.76 19.81
C LEU A 386 51.63 35.77 20.71
N THR A 387 51.36 36.95 20.17
CA THR A 387 50.59 37.96 20.91
C THR A 387 49.12 37.54 21.02
N LYS A 388 48.44 38.01 22.08
CA LYS A 388 46.99 37.82 22.26
C LYS A 388 46.19 38.22 21.01
N ARG A 389 46.62 39.26 20.28
CA ARG A 389 45.96 39.71 19.05
C ARG A 389 46.09 38.69 17.91
N GLN A 390 47.25 38.03 17.77
CA GLN A 390 47.46 36.97 16.78
C GLN A 390 46.70 35.70 17.17
N ILE A 391 46.72 35.32 18.44
CA ILE A 391 45.94 34.19 18.99
C ILE A 391 44.44 34.38 18.70
N ASN A 392 43.89 35.57 18.92
CA ASN A 392 42.49 35.87 18.60
C ASN A 392 42.22 35.83 17.09
N ARG A 393 43.16 36.33 16.26
CA ARG A 393 43.01 36.25 14.79
C ARG A 393 42.97 34.81 14.26
N ILE A 394 43.61 33.86 14.93
CA ILE A 394 43.55 32.44 14.58
C ILE A 394 42.28 31.80 15.17
N SER A 395 42.01 32.00 16.47
CA SER A 395 40.92 31.32 17.17
C SER A 395 39.52 31.80 16.81
N ASP A 396 39.31 33.08 16.46
CA ASP A 396 37.98 33.61 16.11
C ASP A 396 37.39 32.99 14.83
N PRO A 397 38.14 32.80 13.72
CA PRO A 397 37.69 32.03 12.56
C PRO A 397 37.29 30.58 12.89
N TYR A 398 38.09 29.85 13.69
CA TYR A 398 37.74 28.50 14.15
C TYR A 398 36.45 28.50 14.98
N ARG A 399 36.26 29.51 15.83
CA ARG A 399 35.04 29.67 16.63
C ARG A 399 33.82 30.01 15.79
N SER A 400 34.00 30.78 14.71
CA SER A 400 32.93 31.03 13.73
C SER A 400 32.58 29.76 12.96
N TYR A 401 33.59 28.98 12.57
CA TYR A 401 33.47 27.72 11.83
C TYR A 401 32.73 26.64 12.62
N GLN A 402 33.10 26.39 13.87
CA GLN A 402 32.42 25.38 14.71
C GLN A 402 30.94 25.71 14.98
N ASN A 403 30.59 27.00 14.94
CA ASN A 403 29.22 27.48 15.11
C ASN A 403 28.41 27.48 13.82
N LYS A 404 29.01 27.18 12.65
CA LYS A 404 28.24 27.00 11.41
C LYS A 404 27.37 25.76 11.55
N TRP A 405 26.08 25.92 11.26
CA TRP A 405 25.10 24.82 11.34
C TRP A 405 25.55 23.56 10.60
N VAL A 406 26.12 23.71 9.39
CA VAL A 406 26.63 22.58 8.58
C VAL A 406 27.71 21.79 9.33
N VAL A 407 28.65 22.48 9.98
CA VAL A 407 29.75 21.85 10.72
C VAL A 407 29.23 21.16 11.97
N ASN A 408 28.42 21.86 12.76
CA ASN A 408 27.87 21.35 14.01
C ASN A 408 26.97 20.12 13.79
N TRP A 409 26.24 20.07 12.68
CA TRP A 409 25.29 19.00 12.40
C TRP A 409 25.91 17.83 11.61
N LEU A 410 26.64 18.09 10.52
CA LEU A 410 27.13 17.05 9.60
C LEU A 410 28.61 16.70 9.78
N PHE A 411 29.42 17.57 10.39
CA PHE A 411 30.87 17.42 10.48
C PHE A 411 31.39 17.56 11.91
N ARG A 412 30.76 16.86 12.87
CA ARG A 412 31.12 16.88 14.29
C ARG A 412 32.61 16.62 14.59
N PRO A 413 33.33 15.70 13.91
CA PRO A 413 34.76 15.52 14.16
C PRO A 413 35.58 16.79 13.89
N PHE A 414 35.25 17.53 12.83
CA PHE A 414 35.91 18.80 12.51
C PHE A 414 35.61 19.91 13.52
N LYS A 415 34.42 19.87 14.14
CA LYS A 415 34.08 20.74 15.26
C LYS A 415 35.01 20.47 16.46
N GLN A 416 35.18 19.20 16.84
CA GLN A 416 36.06 18.80 17.94
C GLN A 416 37.52 19.21 17.67
N THR A 417 38.00 19.01 16.44
CA THR A 417 39.34 19.47 16.05
C THR A 417 39.49 21.00 16.14
N ALA A 418 38.48 21.75 15.72
CA ALA A 418 38.47 23.21 15.86
C ALA A 418 38.46 23.66 17.33
N ASP A 419 37.65 23.02 18.18
CA ASP A 419 37.60 23.27 19.62
C ASP A 419 38.98 22.99 20.28
N GLN A 420 39.62 21.86 19.95
CA GLN A 420 40.97 21.52 20.42
C GLN A 420 42.01 22.55 19.97
N LEU A 421 41.99 22.99 18.71
CA LEU A 421 42.90 24.03 18.21
C LEU A 421 42.71 25.35 18.96
N ILE A 422 41.46 25.77 19.21
CA ILE A 422 41.17 26.97 20.01
C ILE A 422 41.77 26.84 21.42
N LEU A 423 41.60 25.69 22.08
CA LEU A 423 42.15 25.45 23.42
C LEU A 423 43.69 25.49 23.41
N ASN A 424 44.32 24.85 22.43
CA ASN A 424 45.78 24.86 22.29
C ASN A 424 46.33 26.29 22.13
N TYR A 425 45.69 27.11 21.28
CA TYR A 425 46.08 28.52 21.11
C TYR A 425 45.78 29.38 22.35
N ARG A 426 44.73 29.07 23.11
CA ARG A 426 44.42 29.77 24.37
C ARG A 426 45.30 29.38 25.53
N ALA A 427 45.81 28.15 25.57
CA ALA A 427 46.77 27.73 26.58
C ALA A 427 48.10 28.51 26.50
N LEU A 428 48.38 29.14 25.35
CA LEU A 428 49.49 30.08 25.18
C LEU A 428 49.20 31.45 25.83
N GLU A 429 47.95 31.74 26.19
CA GLU A 429 47.54 32.89 26.97
C GLU A 429 47.71 32.54 28.46
N LYS A 430 48.34 33.42 29.27
CA LYS A 430 48.35 33.24 30.74
C LYS A 430 46.93 33.47 31.27
N VAL A 431 46.11 32.41 31.32
CA VAL A 431 44.70 32.46 31.72
C VAL A 431 44.53 32.23 33.23
N ASP A 432 43.51 32.87 33.79
CA ASP A 432 43.02 32.72 35.17
C ASP A 432 42.34 31.34 35.36
N ILE A 433 43.13 30.37 35.80
CA ILE A 433 42.74 28.95 35.97
C ILE A 433 41.59 28.81 37.00
N GLU A 434 41.54 29.70 37.99
CA GLU A 434 40.53 29.67 39.05
C GLU A 434 39.11 29.82 38.48
N LYS A 435 38.94 30.79 37.59
CA LYS A 435 37.66 31.04 36.92
C LYS A 435 37.24 29.89 35.99
N ILE A 436 38.18 29.18 35.40
CA ILE A 436 37.89 28.01 34.56
C ILE A 436 37.35 26.88 35.43
N LEU A 437 38.01 26.60 36.55
CA LEU A 437 37.57 25.58 37.51
C LEU A 437 36.15 25.88 38.01
N ASP A 438 35.82 27.13 38.34
CA ASP A 438 34.47 27.51 38.78
C ASP A 438 33.39 27.18 37.75
N ASN A 439 33.65 27.38 36.46
CA ASN A 439 32.69 27.05 35.41
C ASN A 439 32.46 25.54 35.31
N TYR A 440 33.50 24.72 35.48
CA TYR A 440 33.36 23.27 35.49
C TYR A 440 32.59 22.77 36.72
N ILE A 441 32.79 23.38 37.89
CA ILE A 441 32.03 23.06 39.10
C ILE A 441 30.53 23.38 38.91
N ILE A 442 30.21 24.52 38.27
CA ILE A 442 28.83 24.90 37.95
C ILE A 442 28.21 23.88 36.97
N ALA A 443 28.92 23.53 35.90
CA ALA A 443 28.45 22.53 34.94
C ALA A 443 28.20 21.17 35.60
N PHE A 444 29.05 20.78 36.56
CA PHE A 444 28.85 19.56 37.33
C PHE A 444 27.62 19.67 38.26
N ALA A 445 27.45 20.79 38.96
CA ALA A 445 26.31 21.02 39.84
C ALA A 445 24.98 20.94 39.07
N ASP A 446 24.92 21.53 37.88
CA ASP A 446 23.76 21.46 36.99
C ASP A 446 23.47 20.02 36.55
N MET A 447 24.51 19.26 36.18
CA MET A 447 24.39 17.86 35.81
C MET A 447 23.89 17.00 36.98
N ALA A 448 24.47 17.14 38.17
CA ALA A 448 24.04 16.41 39.37
C ALA A 448 22.61 16.78 39.79
N GLY A 449 22.24 18.04 39.61
CA GLY A 449 20.91 18.59 39.92
C GLY A 449 19.80 18.09 38.98
N ASN A 450 20.11 17.64 37.76
CA ASN A 450 19.14 17.26 36.75
C ASN A 450 19.33 15.80 36.26
N PRO A 451 18.39 14.87 36.49
CA PRO A 451 18.61 13.47 36.15
C PRO A 451 18.53 13.21 34.64
N SER A 452 17.94 14.13 33.87
CA SER A 452 17.87 14.03 32.41
C SER A 452 19.20 14.34 31.72
N SER A 453 20.15 14.95 32.43
CA SER A 453 21.51 15.19 31.95
C SER A 453 22.50 14.11 32.38
N TRP A 454 22.04 13.02 33.01
CA TRP A 454 22.93 11.96 33.47
C TRP A 454 23.32 11.03 32.30
N PRO A 455 24.57 10.52 32.30
CA PRO A 455 24.95 9.43 31.43
C PRO A 455 24.03 8.22 31.64
N VAL A 456 23.53 7.62 30.56
CA VAL A 456 22.71 6.42 30.66
C VAL A 456 23.62 5.19 30.79
N ARG A 457 23.33 4.29 31.74
CA ARG A 457 24.07 3.03 31.92
C ARG A 457 23.62 1.96 30.91
N LYS A 458 24.56 1.13 30.43
CA LYS A 458 24.24 -0.14 29.73
C LYS A 458 23.74 -1.20 30.73
N LEU A 459 22.72 -1.97 30.36
CA LEU A 459 22.04 -2.90 31.29
C LEU A 459 23.00 -3.87 32.00
N ASP A 460 24.06 -4.33 31.32
CA ASP A 460 24.95 -5.40 31.82
C ASP A 460 26.43 -5.00 32.00
N ASP A 461 26.78 -3.72 31.83
CA ASP A 461 28.18 -3.25 31.87
C ASP A 461 28.42 -2.18 32.96
N THR A 462 29.67 -2.06 33.39
CA THR A 462 30.19 -0.93 34.19
C THR A 462 30.44 0.33 33.34
N VAL A 463 29.79 0.44 32.18
CA VAL A 463 30.05 1.44 31.14
C VAL A 463 28.75 2.18 30.76
N PHE A 464 28.88 3.46 30.42
CA PHE A 464 27.78 4.26 29.90
C PHE A 464 27.44 3.89 28.44
N ILE A 465 26.21 4.19 28.03
CA ILE A 465 25.80 4.23 26.62
C ILE A 465 26.47 5.47 26.01
N ASP A 466 27.03 5.34 24.81
CA ASP A 466 27.51 6.50 24.05
C ASP A 466 26.32 7.39 23.65
N ASP A 467 26.02 8.36 24.49
CA ASP A 467 25.02 9.40 24.28
C ASP A 467 25.60 10.79 24.57
N ASP A 468 24.84 11.84 24.22
CA ASP A 468 25.28 13.23 24.40
C ASP A 468 25.56 13.57 25.88
N ASN A 469 24.96 12.86 26.85
CA ASN A 469 25.20 13.09 28.28
C ASN A 469 26.47 12.38 28.76
N ALA A 470 26.73 11.16 28.30
CA ALA A 470 27.96 10.42 28.55
C ALA A 470 29.17 11.16 27.97
N GLN A 471 29.04 11.73 26.77
CA GLN A 471 30.07 12.58 26.18
C GLN A 471 30.30 13.84 27.00
N ARG A 472 29.25 14.57 27.39
CA ARG A 472 29.38 15.76 28.26
C ARG A 472 30.06 15.44 29.59
N TYR A 473 29.77 14.28 30.17
CA TYR A 473 30.41 13.83 31.40
C TYR A 473 31.89 13.47 31.18
N ALA A 474 32.22 12.80 30.06
CA ALA A 474 33.60 12.50 29.69
C ALA A 474 34.41 13.78 29.40
N ASP A 475 33.82 14.74 28.68
CA ASP A 475 34.41 16.05 28.40
C ASP A 475 34.70 16.79 29.71
N LEU A 476 33.74 16.82 30.66
CA LEU A 476 33.91 17.44 31.97
C LEU A 476 35.06 16.82 32.78
N ILE A 477 35.20 15.49 32.76
CA ILE A 477 36.33 14.80 33.41
C ILE A 477 37.65 15.20 32.74
N ALA A 478 37.72 15.11 31.41
CA ALA A 478 38.93 15.42 30.65
C ALA A 478 39.35 16.88 30.84
N ASP A 479 38.39 17.81 30.86
CA ASP A 479 38.61 19.23 31.08
C ASP A 479 39.16 19.52 32.48
N ILE A 480 38.66 18.84 33.52
CA ILE A 480 39.16 18.97 34.90
C ILE A 480 40.52 18.28 35.07
N ASP A 481 40.77 17.16 34.39
CA ASP A 481 42.07 16.49 34.38
C ASP A 481 43.15 17.29 33.65
N ALA A 482 42.76 18.04 32.62
CA ALA A 482 43.64 18.90 31.84
C ALA A 482 43.99 20.23 32.53
N LEU A 483 43.37 20.57 33.67
CA LEU A 483 43.75 21.74 34.47
C LEU A 483 45.14 21.50 35.07
N GLY A 484 46.18 21.96 34.36
CA GLY A 484 47.55 21.99 34.83
C GLY A 484 47.72 23.05 35.93
N VAL A 485 47.31 22.71 37.15
CA VAL A 485 47.56 23.54 38.32
C VAL A 485 49.03 23.38 38.72
N ALA A 486 49.77 24.48 38.78
CA ALA A 486 51.15 24.45 39.25
C ALA A 486 51.19 24.01 40.72
N GLU A 487 52.14 23.17 41.11
CA GLU A 487 52.31 22.69 42.50
C GLU A 487 52.44 23.84 43.52
N SER A 488 52.82 25.03 43.06
CA SER A 488 52.92 26.24 43.87
C SER A 488 51.55 26.79 44.34
N ASP A 489 50.43 26.38 43.74
CA ASP A 489 49.08 26.80 44.11
C ASP A 489 48.31 25.66 44.81
N ALA A 490 48.71 25.40 46.07
CA ALA A 490 48.19 24.30 46.87
C ALA A 490 46.69 24.41 47.19
N GLU A 491 46.12 25.62 47.19
CA GLU A 491 44.69 25.83 47.44
C GLU A 491 43.87 25.40 46.23
N LEU A 492 44.26 25.84 45.03
CA LEU A 492 43.60 25.47 43.79
C LEU A 492 43.72 23.96 43.51
N ALA A 493 44.87 23.35 43.80
CA ALA A 493 45.06 21.90 43.66
C ALA A 493 44.07 21.10 44.54
N ARG A 494 43.90 21.50 45.81
CA ARG A 494 42.92 20.86 46.72
C ARG A 494 41.49 21.03 46.24
N ARG A 495 41.14 22.15 45.60
CA ARG A 495 39.81 22.36 45.00
C ARG A 495 39.56 21.36 43.87
N VAL A 496 40.52 21.21 42.96
CA VAL A 496 40.44 20.22 41.86
C VAL A 496 40.26 18.80 42.41
N GLU A 497 41.02 18.41 43.43
CA GLU A 497 40.91 17.08 44.05
C GLU A 497 39.52 16.81 44.65
N ARG A 498 38.92 17.79 45.34
CA ARG A 498 37.55 17.65 45.88
C ARG A 498 36.52 17.42 44.78
N VAL A 499 36.61 18.17 43.69
CA VAL A 499 35.68 18.04 42.56
C VAL A 499 35.82 16.67 41.90
N LYS A 500 37.05 16.18 41.73
CA LYS A 500 37.33 14.83 41.22
C LYS A 500 36.74 13.74 42.10
N TYR A 501 36.87 13.88 43.42
CA TYR A 501 36.25 12.94 44.37
C TYR A 501 34.74 12.85 44.17
N TYR A 502 34.04 14.00 44.09
CA TYR A 502 32.60 14.01 43.90
C TYR A 502 32.17 13.47 42.53
N LEU A 503 32.94 13.75 41.47
CA LEU A 503 32.69 13.21 40.12
C LEU A 503 32.79 11.69 40.09
N ASP A 504 33.78 11.11 40.78
CA ASP A 504 33.96 9.67 40.86
C ASP A 504 32.83 8.99 41.65
N LYS A 505 32.47 9.53 42.81
CA LYS A 505 31.32 9.02 43.59
C LYS A 505 30.00 9.14 42.83
N PHE A 506 29.81 10.23 42.09
CA PHE A 506 28.67 10.39 41.21
C PHE A 506 28.62 9.30 40.12
N LYS A 507 29.76 8.99 39.50
CA LYS A 507 29.90 7.87 38.56
C LYS A 507 29.47 6.55 39.18
N MET A 508 30.02 6.25 40.36
CA MET A 508 29.74 5.01 41.09
C MET A 508 28.25 4.89 41.42
N ALA A 509 27.60 5.98 41.83
CA ALA A 509 26.18 5.98 42.17
C ALA A 509 25.27 5.74 40.94
N ILE A 510 25.72 6.07 39.74
CA ILE A 510 25.00 5.80 38.48
C ILE A 510 25.22 4.35 38.04
N ILE A 511 26.47 3.87 38.11
CA ILE A 511 26.84 2.54 37.63
C ILE A 511 26.34 1.45 38.60
N ASN A 512 26.63 1.60 39.89
CA ASN A 512 26.31 0.62 40.93
C ASN A 512 24.96 0.93 41.61
N THR A 513 23.89 0.45 40.99
CA THR A 513 22.52 0.67 41.48
C THR A 513 22.19 -0.06 42.78
N GLN A 514 22.94 -1.10 43.17
CA GLN A 514 22.68 -1.86 44.40
C GLN A 514 23.19 -1.09 45.63
N ASP A 515 24.37 -0.47 45.52
CA ASP A 515 24.97 0.31 46.60
C ASP A 515 24.65 1.81 46.53
N LYS A 516 23.74 2.20 45.64
CA LYS A 516 23.40 3.61 45.37
C LYS A 516 23.13 4.39 46.65
N THR A 517 22.36 3.83 47.59
CA THR A 517 22.05 4.51 48.86
C THR A 517 23.30 4.69 49.74
N ALA A 518 24.16 3.68 49.81
CA ALA A 518 25.40 3.76 50.59
C ALA A 518 26.37 4.80 50.00
N ILE A 519 26.51 4.85 48.67
CA ILE A 519 27.36 5.83 47.98
C ILE A 519 26.84 7.26 48.21
N TRP A 520 25.53 7.50 48.15
CA TRP A 520 24.97 8.82 48.43
C TRP A 520 25.13 9.24 49.89
N ASN A 521 25.10 8.29 50.83
CA ASN A 521 25.40 8.58 52.23
C ASN A 521 26.86 8.99 52.40
N GLU A 522 27.81 8.29 51.77
CA GLU A 522 29.24 8.64 51.80
C GLU A 522 29.49 10.06 51.24
N VAL A 523 28.83 10.41 50.12
CA VAL A 523 28.90 11.77 49.55
C VAL A 523 28.40 12.80 50.55
N ASN A 524 27.28 12.54 51.24
CA ASN A 524 26.73 13.48 52.21
C ASN A 524 27.61 13.60 53.47
N ASP A 525 28.18 12.50 53.95
CA ASP A 525 29.12 12.50 55.08
C ASP A 525 30.37 13.32 54.76
N GLN A 526 30.90 13.19 53.54
CA GLN A 526 32.04 13.99 53.08
C GLN A 526 31.69 15.48 52.96
N ILE A 527 30.50 15.82 52.46
CA ILE A 527 30.01 17.20 52.42
C ILE A 527 29.93 17.78 53.85
N LEU A 528 29.35 17.04 54.80
CA LEU A 528 29.24 17.46 56.20
C LEU A 528 30.62 17.65 56.84
N LEU A 529 31.56 16.73 56.59
CA LEU A 529 32.93 16.83 57.08
C LEU A 529 33.61 18.10 56.58
N ILE A 530 33.50 18.40 55.27
CA ILE A 530 34.12 19.60 54.67
C ILE A 530 33.45 20.88 55.19
N GLU A 531 32.13 20.93 55.29
CA GLU A 531 31.39 22.09 55.81
C GLU A 531 31.66 22.35 57.30
N SER A 532 32.04 21.32 58.07
CA SER A 532 32.37 21.45 59.49
C SER A 532 33.78 22.02 59.76
N ARG A 533 34.64 22.08 58.72
CA ARG A 533 36.02 22.51 58.84
C ARG A 533 36.17 24.01 58.57
N GLU A 534 36.50 24.78 59.60
CA GLU A 534 36.68 26.23 59.49
C GLU A 534 37.86 26.65 58.59
N ASP A 535 38.83 25.75 58.37
CA ASP A 535 40.00 26.01 57.53
C ASP A 535 39.73 25.89 56.02
N ILE A 536 38.53 25.43 55.62
CA ILE A 536 38.15 25.27 54.21
C ILE A 536 37.11 26.34 53.83
N LYS A 537 37.52 27.29 53.00
CA LYS A 537 36.59 28.28 52.42
C LYS A 537 36.00 27.75 51.11
N LEU A 538 34.73 27.34 51.16
CA LEU A 538 34.02 26.91 49.95
C LEU A 538 33.62 28.11 49.10
N THR A 539 33.91 28.00 47.80
CA THR A 539 33.44 28.95 46.80
C THR A 539 31.93 28.80 46.55
N ALA A 540 31.30 29.80 45.93
CA ALA A 540 29.87 29.76 45.63
C ALA A 540 29.51 28.59 44.69
N SER A 541 30.41 28.24 43.77
CA SER A 541 30.27 27.10 42.85
C SER A 541 30.27 25.76 43.63
N GLU A 542 31.18 25.58 44.59
CA GLU A 542 31.25 24.38 45.44
C GLU A 542 30.01 24.23 46.33
N GLN A 543 29.51 25.33 46.90
CA GLN A 543 28.27 25.33 47.69
C GLN A 543 27.05 24.91 46.83
N ALA A 544 26.99 25.37 45.57
CA ALA A 544 25.94 24.96 44.63
C ALA A 544 26.02 23.46 44.32
N LEU A 545 27.22 22.91 44.13
CA LEU A 545 27.44 21.48 43.92
C LEU A 545 26.97 20.66 45.13
N HIS A 546 27.36 21.04 46.35
CA HIS A 546 26.93 20.36 47.58
C HIS A 546 25.40 20.31 47.71
N LYS A 547 24.72 21.42 47.41
CA LYS A 547 23.25 21.49 47.41
C LYS A 547 22.60 20.56 46.37
N ALA A 548 23.16 20.51 45.16
CA ALA A 548 22.65 19.64 44.09
C ALA A 548 22.76 18.15 44.48
N LEU A 549 23.89 17.75 45.08
CA LEU A 549 24.13 16.38 45.53
C LEU A 549 23.18 15.96 46.69
N ARG A 550 22.92 16.83 47.67
CA ARG A 550 21.99 16.55 48.79
C ARG A 550 20.53 16.38 48.35
N THR A 551 20.05 17.20 47.42
CA THR A 551 18.65 17.15 46.94
C THR A 551 18.32 15.77 46.32
N ARG A 552 19.33 15.05 45.83
CA ARG A 552 19.15 13.73 45.20
C ARG A 552 18.91 12.60 46.20
N GLN A 553 19.54 12.64 47.36
CA GLN A 553 19.34 11.64 48.41
C GLN A 553 17.85 11.56 48.81
N GLN A 554 17.21 12.71 48.99
CA GLN A 554 15.79 12.84 49.35
C GLN A 554 14.83 12.30 48.27
N GLN A 555 15.19 12.40 46.98
CA GLN A 555 14.37 11.87 45.88
C GLN A 555 14.49 10.35 45.72
N ALA A 556 15.61 9.75 46.11
CA ALA A 556 15.81 8.30 46.04
C ALA A 556 14.91 7.54 47.02
N GLU A 557 14.60 8.13 48.18
CA GLU A 557 13.73 7.55 49.21
C GLU A 557 12.25 7.46 48.77
N GLN A 558 11.75 8.40 47.95
CA GLN A 558 10.37 8.39 47.44
C GLN A 558 10.10 7.29 46.38
N VAL A 559 11.13 6.84 45.65
CA VAL A 559 10.99 5.82 44.58
C VAL A 559 10.72 4.42 45.16
N VAL A 560 11.20 4.14 46.38
CA VAL A 560 11.01 2.84 47.07
C VAL A 560 9.53 2.58 47.36
N VAL A 561 8.76 3.62 47.72
CA VAL A 561 7.32 3.53 47.99
C VAL A 561 6.53 3.22 46.70
N THR A 562 7.00 3.69 45.54
CA THR A 562 6.30 3.52 44.25
C THR A 562 6.44 2.09 43.70
N ARG A 563 7.57 1.41 43.96
CA ARG A 563 7.78 0.01 43.55
C ARG A 563 6.82 -0.98 44.24
N GLN A 564 6.41 -0.71 45.46
CA GLN A 564 5.46 -1.56 46.19
C GLN A 564 4.07 -1.56 45.53
N THR A 565 3.64 -0.42 44.97
CA THR A 565 2.38 -0.29 44.21
C THR A 565 2.43 -1.04 42.86
N GLY A 566 3.59 -1.09 42.19
CA GLY A 566 3.76 -1.79 40.91
C GLY A 566 3.64 -3.32 41.01
N SER A 567 4.05 -3.93 42.13
CA SER A 567 3.89 -5.37 42.35
C SER A 567 2.41 -5.77 42.52
N ALA A 568 1.67 -5.01 43.33
CA ALA A 568 0.26 -5.29 43.62
C ALA A 568 -0.67 -5.16 42.39
N ILE A 569 -0.34 -4.27 41.44
CA ILE A 569 -1.14 -4.15 40.21
C ILE A 569 -0.93 -5.36 39.29
N GLY A 570 0.28 -5.91 39.22
CA GLY A 570 0.60 -7.06 38.36
C GLY A 570 -0.26 -8.28 38.66
N ASP A 571 -0.50 -8.56 39.94
CA ASP A 571 -1.37 -9.66 40.37
C ASP A 571 -2.85 -9.37 40.13
N TYR A 572 -3.28 -8.11 40.33
CA TYR A 572 -4.65 -7.72 40.00
C TYR A 572 -4.94 -7.89 38.49
N LEU A 573 -3.99 -7.55 37.61
CA LEU A 573 -4.16 -7.70 36.16
C LEU A 573 -4.45 -9.15 35.72
N LYS A 574 -3.87 -10.13 36.41
CA LYS A 574 -4.14 -11.56 36.14
C LYS A 574 -5.59 -11.94 36.43
N THR A 575 -6.15 -11.43 37.53
CA THR A 575 -7.53 -11.75 37.95
C THR A 575 -8.61 -11.22 37.01
N ILE A 576 -8.28 -10.26 36.14
CA ILE A 576 -9.25 -9.61 35.24
C ILE A 576 -9.74 -10.58 34.16
N ASN A 577 -8.84 -11.39 33.61
CA ASN A 577 -9.17 -12.30 32.52
C ASN A 577 -9.96 -13.55 32.98
N ASP A 578 -9.91 -13.87 34.27
CA ASP A 578 -10.59 -15.04 34.86
C ASP A 578 -12.04 -14.74 35.28
N ASN A 579 -12.41 -13.47 35.37
CA ASN A 579 -13.77 -13.06 35.75
C ASN A 579 -14.60 -12.71 34.51
N ALA A 580 -15.61 -13.52 34.18
CA ALA A 580 -16.48 -13.32 33.02
C ALA A 580 -17.57 -12.25 33.23
N ASP A 581 -17.75 -11.73 34.44
CA ASP A 581 -18.82 -10.76 34.73
C ASP A 581 -18.62 -9.45 33.93
N PRO A 582 -19.57 -9.10 33.02
CA PRO A 582 -19.52 -7.86 32.26
C PRO A 582 -19.45 -6.61 33.14
N LYS A 583 -20.09 -6.63 34.33
CA LYS A 583 -20.07 -5.50 35.26
C LYS A 583 -18.68 -5.30 35.84
N PHE A 584 -18.04 -6.38 36.27
CA PHE A 584 -16.67 -6.34 36.73
C PHE A 584 -15.72 -5.77 35.67
N ARG A 585 -15.80 -6.26 34.42
CA ARG A 585 -14.90 -5.84 33.33
C ARG A 585 -15.17 -4.44 32.77
N LEU A 586 -16.42 -4.01 32.67
CA LEU A 586 -16.76 -2.75 32.02
C LEU A 586 -16.91 -1.58 33.01
N GLU A 587 -17.06 -1.83 34.32
CA GLU A 587 -17.25 -0.79 35.33
C GLU A 587 -16.21 -0.81 36.45
N THR A 588 -16.07 -1.94 37.15
CA THR A 588 -15.22 -2.04 38.35
C THR A 588 -13.74 -1.91 38.00
N VAL A 589 -13.28 -2.69 37.03
CA VAL A 589 -11.87 -2.70 36.59
C VAL A 589 -11.46 -1.34 36.03
N PRO A 590 -12.18 -0.71 35.09
CA PRO A 590 -11.79 0.59 34.55
C PRO A 590 -11.66 1.68 35.61
N SER A 591 -12.56 1.69 36.60
CA SER A 591 -12.53 2.69 37.68
C SER A 591 -11.26 2.57 38.53
N ARG A 592 -10.87 1.33 38.88
CA ARG A 592 -9.65 1.06 39.64
C ARG A 592 -8.38 1.29 38.83
N LEU A 593 -8.34 0.80 37.59
CA LEU A 593 -7.18 1.03 36.72
C LEU A 593 -6.95 2.54 36.47
N GLN A 594 -8.02 3.33 36.37
CA GLN A 594 -7.93 4.77 36.20
C GLN A 594 -7.41 5.50 37.45
N SER A 595 -7.70 5.01 38.67
CA SER A 595 -7.12 5.58 39.89
C SER A 595 -5.63 5.26 40.04
N ASP A 596 -5.21 4.08 39.60
CA ASP A 596 -3.85 3.56 39.82
C ASP A 596 -2.87 4.03 38.73
N LEU A 597 -3.37 4.41 37.54
CA LEU A 597 -2.58 4.81 36.37
C LEU A 597 -1.58 5.96 36.65
N PRO A 598 -1.94 7.07 37.34
CA PRO A 598 -1.03 8.18 37.58
C PRO A 598 0.17 7.79 38.46
N ALA A 599 0.00 6.86 39.40
CA ALA A 599 1.09 6.36 40.22
C ALA A 599 2.05 5.48 39.42
N LEU A 600 1.50 4.60 38.56
CA LEU A 600 2.28 3.70 37.72
C LEU A 600 3.08 4.46 36.64
N GLN A 601 2.54 5.55 36.10
CA GLN A 601 3.21 6.38 35.09
C GLN A 601 4.48 7.08 35.60
N ARG A 602 4.63 7.24 36.92
CA ARG A 602 5.81 7.89 37.53
C ARG A 602 7.04 6.98 37.56
N ASP A 603 6.86 5.67 37.43
CA ASP A 603 7.96 4.69 37.41
C ASP A 603 8.14 4.10 36.00
N PRO A 604 9.27 4.36 35.33
CA PRO A 604 9.57 3.78 34.02
C PRO A 604 9.55 2.25 33.97
N ALA A 605 9.74 1.56 35.10
CA ALA A 605 9.67 0.09 35.16
C ALA A 605 8.25 -0.45 34.88
N ASN A 606 7.20 0.36 35.05
CA ASN A 606 5.81 -0.04 34.84
C ASN A 606 5.30 0.21 33.42
N ARG A 607 6.17 0.58 32.46
CA ARG A 607 5.77 0.92 31.09
C ARG A 607 4.94 -0.17 30.41
N GLU A 608 5.29 -1.44 30.59
CA GLU A 608 4.55 -2.56 30.01
C GLU A 608 3.14 -2.66 30.61
N SER A 609 3.02 -2.62 31.94
CA SER A 609 1.74 -2.63 32.65
C SER A 609 0.85 -1.46 32.25
N VAL A 610 1.43 -0.25 32.09
CA VAL A 610 0.71 0.94 31.62
C VAL A 610 0.18 0.74 30.20
N ALA A 611 0.97 0.16 29.29
CA ALA A 611 0.52 -0.14 27.93
C ALA A 611 -0.64 -1.15 27.92
N LYS A 612 -0.56 -2.21 28.73
CA LYS A 612 -1.63 -3.20 28.90
C LYS A 612 -2.92 -2.59 29.44
N ILE A 613 -2.81 -1.72 30.44
CA ILE A 613 -3.94 -0.98 31.02
C ILE A 613 -4.59 -0.08 29.97
N ASN A 614 -3.80 0.69 29.21
CA ASN A 614 -4.33 1.58 28.17
C ASN A 614 -5.07 0.80 27.08
N ALA A 615 -4.51 -0.32 26.60
CA ALA A 615 -5.17 -1.17 25.60
C ALA A 615 -6.49 -1.76 26.13
N TYR A 616 -6.55 -2.11 27.41
CA TYR A 616 -7.79 -2.54 28.05
C TYR A 616 -8.84 -1.43 28.09
N MET A 617 -8.44 -0.21 28.48
CA MET A 617 -9.33 0.96 28.54
C MET A 617 -9.88 1.34 27.17
N ASP A 618 -9.09 1.21 26.10
CA ASP A 618 -9.57 1.37 24.72
C ASP A 618 -10.64 0.33 24.35
N GLY A 619 -10.45 -0.92 24.79
CA GLY A 619 -11.44 -1.98 24.65
C GLY A 619 -12.77 -1.64 25.35
N VAL A 620 -12.71 -1.12 26.57
CA VAL A 620 -13.89 -0.62 27.32
C VAL A 620 -14.57 0.53 26.59
N GLN A 621 -13.79 1.46 26.02
CA GLN A 621 -14.32 2.61 25.29
C GLN A 621 -15.15 2.20 24.08
N LYS A 622 -14.82 1.08 23.41
CA LYS A 622 -15.64 0.54 22.31
C LYS A 622 -17.07 0.21 22.74
N PHE A 623 -17.31 -0.20 23.99
CA PHE A 623 -18.65 -0.45 24.51
C PHE A 623 -19.40 0.84 24.86
N LYS A 624 -18.69 1.93 25.17
CA LYS A 624 -19.29 3.26 25.39
C LYS A 624 -19.70 3.94 24.07
N THR A 625 -19.14 3.51 22.94
CA THR A 625 -19.53 3.95 21.60
C THR A 625 -20.61 3.07 21.00
N ARG A 626 -21.44 3.63 20.10
CA ARG A 626 -22.53 2.89 19.47
C ARG A 626 -22.00 1.90 18.45
N ARG A 627 -22.40 0.64 18.60
CA ARG A 627 -21.99 -0.48 17.73
C ARG A 627 -23.20 -1.34 17.36
N LYS A 628 -23.05 -2.01 16.22
CA LYS A 628 -24.05 -2.93 15.68
C LYS A 628 -23.76 -4.34 16.21
N TYR A 629 -24.76 -4.96 16.80
CA TYR A 629 -24.71 -6.35 17.28
C TYR A 629 -25.76 -7.15 16.52
N VAL A 630 -25.39 -8.34 16.06
CA VAL A 630 -26.29 -9.22 15.31
C VAL A 630 -26.83 -10.27 16.25
N TYR A 631 -28.15 -10.45 16.26
CA TYR A 631 -28.82 -11.39 17.14
C TYR A 631 -29.98 -12.08 16.43
N ARG A 632 -30.42 -13.19 17.00
CA ARG A 632 -31.58 -13.98 16.56
C ARG A 632 -32.48 -14.26 17.75
N LEU A 633 -33.78 -14.35 17.49
CA LEU A 633 -34.75 -14.82 18.46
C LEU A 633 -34.64 -16.36 18.55
N ALA A 634 -34.26 -16.87 19.71
CA ALA A 634 -34.03 -18.30 19.93
C ALA A 634 -35.31 -19.01 20.36
N SER A 635 -36.08 -18.42 21.28
CA SER A 635 -37.39 -18.93 21.67
C SER A 635 -38.37 -17.82 22.06
N CYS A 636 -39.64 -18.07 21.78
CA CYS A 636 -40.82 -17.26 22.10
C CYS A 636 -42.03 -18.21 22.13
N PRO A 637 -43.10 -17.94 22.91
CA PRO A 637 -44.31 -18.76 22.87
C PRO A 637 -44.91 -18.89 21.46
N ASP A 638 -45.58 -20.01 21.20
CA ASP A 638 -46.14 -20.31 19.87
C ASP A 638 -47.17 -19.27 19.44
N GLY A 639 -47.06 -18.81 18.18
CA GLY A 639 -47.94 -17.79 17.61
C GLY A 639 -47.60 -16.35 18.00
N TYR A 640 -46.59 -16.13 18.85
CA TYR A 640 -46.12 -14.80 19.23
C TYR A 640 -44.90 -14.39 18.40
N HIS A 641 -44.76 -13.07 18.23
CA HIS A 641 -43.56 -12.46 17.66
C HIS A 641 -43.07 -11.31 18.54
N VAL A 642 -41.82 -10.91 18.34
CA VAL A 642 -41.14 -9.97 19.23
C VAL A 642 -40.65 -8.75 18.45
N HIS A 643 -40.79 -7.58 19.07
CA HIS A 643 -40.23 -6.31 18.60
C HIS A 643 -39.17 -5.82 19.59
N VAL A 644 -38.02 -5.37 19.08
CA VAL A 644 -36.91 -4.87 19.90
C VAL A 644 -36.56 -3.45 19.50
N MET A 645 -36.52 -2.55 20.47
CA MET A 645 -36.16 -1.15 20.29
C MET A 645 -35.03 -0.75 21.23
N VAL A 646 -34.09 0.08 20.74
CA VAL A 646 -33.08 0.72 21.60
C VAL A 646 -33.47 2.17 21.83
N ARG A 647 -33.78 2.51 23.08
CA ARG A 647 -34.16 3.87 23.50
C ARG A 647 -32.93 4.68 23.90
N ARG A 648 -32.74 5.81 23.21
CA ARG A 648 -31.65 6.78 23.42
C ARG A 648 -32.05 7.82 24.48
N GLY A 649 -32.01 7.44 25.76
CA GLY A 649 -32.38 8.33 26.86
C GLY A 649 -33.90 8.59 26.94
N LYS A 650 -34.33 9.57 27.75
CA LYS A 650 -35.76 9.75 28.10
C LYS A 650 -36.68 10.19 26.95
N GLY A 651 -36.15 10.72 25.86
CA GLY A 651 -36.94 11.33 24.77
C GLY A 651 -37.14 10.47 23.52
N ASP A 652 -36.53 9.28 23.43
CA ASP A 652 -36.61 8.43 22.24
C ASP A 652 -37.66 7.33 22.44
N THR A 653 -38.90 7.63 22.06
CA THR A 653 -40.06 6.73 22.23
C THR A 653 -40.55 6.14 20.92
N ALA A 654 -39.98 6.55 19.78
CA ALA A 654 -40.45 6.14 18.48
C ALA A 654 -39.96 4.72 18.15
N TRP A 655 -40.90 3.78 18.15
CA TRP A 655 -40.69 2.49 17.50
C TRP A 655 -40.42 2.74 16.02
N ARG A 656 -39.24 2.35 15.56
CA ARG A 656 -38.96 2.37 14.12
C ARG A 656 -39.74 1.21 13.53
N VAL A 657 -40.53 1.47 12.49
CA VAL A 657 -41.23 0.42 11.71
C VAL A 657 -40.20 -0.66 11.40
N GLY A 658 -40.40 -1.84 12.00
CA GLY A 658 -39.37 -2.85 12.18
C GLY A 658 -39.70 -4.15 11.44
N LYS A 659 -38.93 -5.20 11.72
CA LYS A 659 -39.25 -6.57 11.30
C LYS A 659 -39.79 -7.32 12.51
N GLN A 660 -40.88 -8.04 12.32
CA GLN A 660 -41.36 -9.02 13.31
C GLN A 660 -40.28 -10.10 13.48
N LEU A 661 -39.84 -10.33 14.72
CA LEU A 661 -38.89 -11.40 15.00
C LEU A 661 -39.65 -12.68 15.33
N TRP A 662 -39.44 -13.69 14.49
CA TRP A 662 -39.94 -15.04 14.67
C TRP A 662 -38.81 -15.99 15.06
N PRO A 663 -39.03 -16.95 15.99
CA PRO A 663 -38.03 -17.94 16.37
C PRO A 663 -37.47 -18.69 15.16
N GLY A 664 -36.14 -18.87 15.10
CA GLY A 664 -35.47 -19.70 14.10
C GLY A 664 -35.35 -19.14 12.68
N VAL A 665 -36.09 -18.08 12.33
CA VAL A 665 -36.10 -17.51 10.96
C VAL A 665 -35.43 -16.14 10.89
N SER A 666 -35.51 -15.35 11.96
CA SER A 666 -35.19 -13.91 11.91
C SER A 666 -33.81 -13.61 12.50
N VAL A 667 -32.90 -13.14 11.65
CA VAL A 667 -31.66 -12.46 12.07
C VAL A 667 -31.89 -10.96 11.99
N ASP A 668 -31.61 -10.26 13.09
CA ASP A 668 -31.73 -8.81 13.15
C ASP A 668 -30.54 -8.17 13.87
N THR A 669 -30.51 -6.85 13.90
CA THR A 669 -29.35 -6.08 14.30
C THR A 669 -29.73 -4.95 15.26
N VAL A 670 -29.10 -4.93 16.42
CA VAL A 670 -29.32 -3.93 17.46
C VAL A 670 -28.14 -2.96 17.48
N ASN A 671 -28.43 -1.66 17.36
CA ASN A 671 -27.43 -0.60 17.46
C ASN A 671 -27.41 -0.05 18.89
N TRP A 672 -26.43 -0.47 19.69
CA TRP A 672 -26.40 -0.23 21.13
C TRP A 672 -25.07 0.38 21.58
N ARG A 673 -25.09 1.12 22.68
CA ARG A 673 -23.93 1.51 23.49
C ARG A 673 -24.27 1.37 24.97
N MET A 674 -23.24 1.24 25.80
CA MET A 674 -23.35 1.19 27.24
C MET A 674 -24.20 2.36 27.78
N GLY A 675 -25.29 2.03 28.48
CA GLY A 675 -26.26 2.99 29.01
C GLY A 675 -27.50 3.26 28.14
N ASP A 676 -27.52 2.84 26.87
CA ASP A 676 -28.75 2.84 26.08
C ASP A 676 -29.71 1.75 26.62
N GLN A 677 -31.01 2.04 26.66
CA GLN A 677 -32.04 1.11 27.16
C GLN A 677 -32.53 0.22 26.02
N ILE A 678 -32.86 -1.03 26.31
CA ILE A 678 -33.48 -1.94 25.34
C ILE A 678 -34.91 -2.23 25.78
N VAL A 679 -35.88 -1.98 24.92
CA VAL A 679 -37.29 -2.26 25.13
C VAL A 679 -37.67 -3.43 24.26
N VAL A 680 -38.25 -4.46 24.87
CA VAL A 680 -38.75 -5.63 24.16
C VAL A 680 -40.26 -5.71 24.34
N ALA A 681 -40.98 -5.80 23.23
CA ALA A 681 -42.43 -5.93 23.18
C ALA A 681 -42.81 -7.25 22.52
N VAL A 682 -43.91 -7.84 23.00
CA VAL A 682 -44.38 -9.17 22.60
C VAL A 682 -45.82 -9.05 22.19
N ASP A 683 -46.12 -9.45 20.96
CA ASP A 683 -47.46 -9.40 20.40
C ASP A 683 -47.91 -10.83 20.04
N GLY A 684 -49.12 -11.16 20.46
CA GLY A 684 -49.77 -12.43 20.17
C GLY A 684 -50.51 -12.43 18.82
N PRO A 685 -51.10 -13.58 18.45
CA PRO A 685 -51.80 -13.73 17.17
C PRO A 685 -53.05 -12.84 17.06
N ASP A 686 -53.67 -12.50 18.20
CA ASP A 686 -54.89 -11.67 18.26
C ASP A 686 -54.59 -10.17 18.51
N ASP A 687 -53.33 -9.81 18.76
CA ASP A 687 -52.94 -8.42 19.01
C ASP A 687 -52.80 -7.65 17.67
N PRO A 688 -53.34 -6.43 17.55
CA PRO A 688 -53.14 -5.63 16.34
C PRO A 688 -51.66 -5.24 16.21
N GLU A 689 -51.09 -5.50 15.03
CA GLU A 689 -49.70 -5.16 14.73
C GLU A 689 -49.46 -3.65 14.86
N THR A 690 -48.67 -3.27 15.86
CA THR A 690 -48.31 -1.87 16.14
C THR A 690 -46.81 -1.70 16.35
N TRP A 691 -46.00 -2.65 15.89
CA TRP A 691 -44.53 -2.62 15.97
C TRP A 691 -44.01 -2.40 17.39
N GLY A 692 -44.68 -2.96 18.40
CA GLY A 692 -44.35 -2.72 19.80
C GLY A 692 -44.96 -1.45 20.41
N GLU A 693 -45.66 -0.59 19.66
CA GLU A 693 -46.17 0.68 20.19
C GLU A 693 -47.35 0.47 21.17
N LYS A 694 -48.29 -0.42 20.87
CA LYS A 694 -49.48 -0.68 21.70
C LYS A 694 -49.49 -2.04 22.38
N SER A 695 -48.40 -2.82 22.31
CA SER A 695 -48.30 -4.15 22.92
C SER A 695 -48.65 -4.12 24.41
N ALA A 696 -49.50 -5.04 24.84
CA ALA A 696 -49.86 -5.19 26.26
C ALA A 696 -48.67 -5.73 27.09
N ALA A 697 -47.78 -6.50 26.47
CA ALA A 697 -46.63 -7.14 27.12
C ALA A 697 -45.31 -6.48 26.70
N LYS A 698 -44.72 -5.67 27.61
CA LYS A 698 -43.43 -4.99 27.38
C LYS A 698 -42.49 -5.14 28.56
N LYS A 699 -41.19 -5.24 28.26
CA LYS A 699 -40.11 -5.19 29.25
C LYS A 699 -39.05 -4.20 28.83
N GLU A 700 -38.71 -3.31 29.76
CA GLU A 700 -37.59 -2.38 29.59
C GLU A 700 -36.37 -2.92 30.34
N LEU A 701 -35.32 -3.26 29.61
CA LEU A 701 -34.00 -3.57 30.15
C LEU A 701 -33.27 -2.26 30.42
N LYS A 702 -33.22 -1.89 31.70
CA LYS A 702 -32.61 -0.66 32.20
C LYS A 702 -31.26 -0.96 32.80
N GLY A 703 -30.26 -0.17 32.42
CA GLY A 703 -28.93 -0.27 33.02
C GLY A 703 -27.84 -0.04 31.99
N ARG A 704 -26.61 0.08 32.47
CA ARG A 704 -25.44 0.22 31.60
C ARG A 704 -25.16 -1.04 30.78
N LEU A 705 -25.68 -2.19 31.20
CA LEU A 705 -25.41 -3.51 30.61
C LEU A 705 -26.64 -4.17 29.97
N ALA A 706 -27.65 -3.39 29.57
CA ALA A 706 -28.92 -3.89 29.04
C ALA A 706 -28.78 -4.90 27.88
N LEU A 707 -27.71 -4.80 27.08
CA LEU A 707 -27.40 -5.76 26.01
C LEU A 707 -27.09 -7.17 26.56
N PHE A 708 -26.35 -7.25 27.67
CA PHE A 708 -26.02 -8.52 28.31
C PHE A 708 -27.22 -9.12 29.03
N ASP A 709 -28.09 -8.29 29.59
CA ASP A 709 -29.36 -8.73 30.18
C ASP A 709 -30.31 -9.32 29.12
N LEU A 710 -30.27 -8.79 27.88
CA LEU A 710 -31.04 -9.34 26.76
C LEU A 710 -30.61 -10.78 26.42
N ASN A 711 -29.32 -11.11 26.57
CA ASN A 711 -28.76 -12.44 26.29
C ASN A 711 -29.13 -13.49 27.35
N LYS A 712 -29.49 -13.09 28.57
CA LYS A 712 -29.82 -14.00 29.68
C LYS A 712 -31.22 -14.59 29.62
N GLY A 713 -32.00 -14.21 28.60
CA GLY A 713 -33.43 -14.48 28.54
C GLY A 713 -34.20 -13.49 29.40
N ILE A 714 -35.38 -13.09 28.92
CA ILE A 714 -36.22 -12.09 29.54
C ILE A 714 -37.61 -12.67 29.80
N GLN A 715 -38.18 -12.32 30.95
CA GLN A 715 -39.54 -12.69 31.31
C GLN A 715 -40.46 -11.48 31.16
N ILE A 716 -41.52 -11.62 30.36
CA ILE A 716 -42.52 -10.59 30.07
C ILE A 716 -43.89 -11.16 30.42
N GLY A 717 -44.37 -10.88 31.63
CA GLY A 717 -45.53 -11.56 32.19
C GLY A 717 -45.22 -13.03 32.48
N ASP A 718 -46.03 -13.93 31.94
CA ASP A 718 -45.88 -15.39 31.97
C ASP A 718 -45.01 -15.93 30.82
N LYS A 719 -44.52 -15.05 29.92
CA LYS A 719 -43.79 -15.44 28.71
C LYS A 719 -42.29 -15.32 28.90
N THR A 720 -41.56 -16.37 28.51
CA THR A 720 -40.09 -16.38 28.48
C THR A 720 -39.60 -16.23 27.06
N ILE A 721 -38.72 -15.27 26.83
CA ILE A 721 -38.14 -14.96 25.52
C ILE A 721 -36.63 -15.06 25.63
N THR A 722 -36.00 -15.77 24.70
CA THR A 722 -34.55 -15.91 24.67
C THR A 722 -33.98 -15.42 23.34
N PHE A 723 -32.86 -14.71 23.42
CA PHE A 723 -32.12 -14.23 22.27
C PHE A 723 -30.75 -14.91 22.24
N THR A 724 -30.20 -15.08 21.05
CA THR A 724 -28.81 -15.54 20.87
C THR A 724 -28.10 -14.56 19.96
N PHE A 725 -26.94 -14.07 20.40
CA PHE A 725 -26.08 -13.23 19.57
C PHE A 725 -25.22 -14.09 18.64
N VAL A 726 -24.89 -13.56 17.46
CA VAL A 726 -24.02 -14.27 16.50
C VAL A 726 -22.59 -14.36 17.05
N ASP A 727 -22.11 -13.28 17.66
CA ASP A 727 -20.85 -13.24 18.39
C ASP A 727 -21.13 -13.43 19.89
N ASP A 728 -20.31 -14.22 20.58
CA ASP A 728 -20.42 -14.37 22.03
C ASP A 728 -20.06 -13.05 22.72
N LEU A 729 -21.05 -12.43 23.38
CA LEU A 729 -20.88 -11.16 24.07
C LEU A 729 -19.82 -11.23 25.19
N GLU A 730 -19.62 -12.40 25.81
CA GLU A 730 -18.59 -12.61 26.84
C GLU A 730 -17.18 -12.66 26.22
N GLU A 731 -17.03 -13.25 25.04
CA GLU A 731 -15.77 -13.24 24.29
C GLU A 731 -15.41 -11.84 23.78
N MET A 732 -16.42 -10.99 23.53
CA MET A 732 -16.22 -9.61 23.11
C MET A 732 -15.75 -8.67 24.24
N LEU A 733 -15.80 -9.09 25.51
CA LEU A 733 -15.35 -8.28 26.64
C LEU A 733 -13.84 -7.99 26.54
N PRO A 734 -13.38 -6.80 26.95
CA PRO A 734 -11.96 -6.46 26.93
C PRO A 734 -11.15 -7.43 27.80
N ARG A 735 -9.96 -7.80 27.32
CA ARG A 735 -8.99 -8.68 27.99
C ARG A 735 -7.64 -7.98 28.06
N ILE A 736 -6.89 -8.23 29.13
CA ILE A 736 -5.49 -7.79 29.22
C ILE A 736 -4.64 -8.80 28.46
N LYS A 737 -3.83 -8.32 27.51
CA LYS A 737 -2.91 -9.13 26.70
C LYS A 737 -1.49 -9.06 27.22
#